data_AF-A0A8B8N1Q1-F1
#
_entry.id   AF-A0A8B8N1Q1-F1
#
_cell.length_a   1.000
_cell.length_b   1.000
_cell.length_c   1.000
_cell.angle_alpha   90.00
_cell.angle_beta   90.00
_cell.angle_gamma   90.00
#
_symmetry.space_group_name_H-M   'P 1'
#
loop_
_entity.id
_entity.type
_entity.pdbx_description
1 polymer ?
#
loop_
_entity_poly.entity_id
_entity_poly.type
_entity_poly.pdbx_seq_one_letter_code
_entity_poly.pdbx_strand_id
1 'polypeptide(L)'
;MENLVFASRIKNTQPNFNHMDNVEHVASLLGLQACLKLKTSRLSGGQYKRVSIAQELLSKPDILILDEPTSGLDSLTCFRTVSVLRDLVNKSRAGLIPPLAIVMTIHQPQIKIFNLFHHVYTLSSMGQCVYDGRPEFLIDTVADCCKLLPPADDLNAASFIIDLASEVYGTEPIRQLTKLQRENFDFVHSEPEIASSNPASPIIHKKSGRILDNQLELYISRPNPTEKIDAFSKSRSVIEFGSDDMNEKSQSLSVPQTKSNGGSLQVSDRLKRYNNHDKNFWLHTGLLVKRLWISMWRDPLLMTTRVTFHLIIPFVFYIIYSQKSGAANACPHVEREFDFQSMASEANIKRLEVQHNELILTFENVSLFFLLLYSFSMCVLAVTALSFPLNMQILLKETSNGWYSMPRFVMAKTLADLPIELTMPMTSVAIAYTLTGQPSSYLCWRMLIVTAVMTLCSLISQTQGLLFGACFMNNVQAAVFVSQASSLPWILLSGFTTRVSELPTLLRWLSFGSIYRLGIESIVAVRYGFGMCPCDQELVNDTPAKIVGIPDQLRSVMRYYLDMYTEPSASGTNTNSTEDIFEKMASTLSRANTYGVDIVNCHDVRPFILSAREVDEDTLPTFLTILVAIFVGLKVLLFCVVRLKAG
;
A
#
# COMPACT_ATOMS: atom_id res chain seq x y z
N MET A 1 12.24 9.22 -17.84
CA MET A 1 13.39 9.79 -17.10
C MET A 1 13.23 9.59 -15.60
N GLU A 2 12.21 10.18 -14.97
CA GLU A 2 12.03 10.19 -13.52
C GLU A 2 12.10 8.80 -12.86
N ASN A 3 11.42 7.79 -13.41
CA ASN A 3 11.46 6.42 -12.88
C ASN A 3 12.88 5.80 -12.92
N LEU A 4 13.66 6.09 -13.95
CA LEU A 4 15.04 5.60 -14.07
C LEU A 4 15.99 6.34 -13.13
N VAL A 5 15.82 7.65 -12.99
CA VAL A 5 16.60 8.46 -12.02
C VAL A 5 16.31 8.02 -10.60
N PHE A 6 15.04 7.74 -10.28
CA PHE A 6 14.64 7.21 -8.99
C PHE A 6 15.30 5.84 -8.71
N ALA A 7 15.20 4.90 -9.65
CA ALA A 7 15.84 3.59 -9.55
C ALA A 7 17.36 3.71 -9.37
N SER A 8 18.00 4.61 -10.14
CA SER A 8 19.44 4.89 -10.07
C SER A 8 19.86 5.40 -8.69
N ARG A 9 19.07 6.30 -8.08
CA ARG A 9 19.34 6.86 -6.73
C ARG A 9 19.20 5.84 -5.61
N ILE A 10 18.28 4.89 -5.76
CA ILE A 10 18.11 3.82 -4.78
C ILE A 10 19.23 2.79 -4.91
N LYS A 11 19.55 2.37 -6.13
CA LYS A 11 20.53 1.31 -6.38
C LYS A 11 21.99 1.78 -6.23
N ASN A 12 22.28 3.04 -6.51
CA ASN A 12 23.62 3.60 -6.45
C ASN A 12 23.69 4.69 -5.37
N THR A 13 24.11 4.37 -4.16
CA THR A 13 24.11 5.32 -3.03
C THR A 13 25.43 6.08 -2.83
N GLN A 14 26.36 6.00 -3.79
CA GLN A 14 27.65 6.67 -3.71
C GLN A 14 27.44 8.20 -3.89
N PRO A 15 28.03 9.06 -3.04
CA PRO A 15 27.75 10.49 -3.02
C PRO A 15 28.15 11.23 -4.32
N ASN A 16 29.19 10.75 -5.00
CA ASN A 16 29.70 11.35 -6.24
C ASN A 16 29.17 10.66 -7.51
N PHE A 17 28.13 9.84 -7.40
CA PHE A 17 27.59 9.11 -8.54
C PHE A 17 26.75 10.03 -9.44
N ASN A 18 27.15 10.19 -10.70
CA ASN A 18 26.33 10.92 -11.66
C ASN A 18 25.14 10.07 -12.14
N HIS A 19 24.00 10.25 -11.49
CA HIS A 19 22.77 9.53 -11.81
C HIS A 19 22.22 9.84 -13.19
N MET A 20 22.39 11.08 -13.69
CA MET A 20 21.82 11.49 -14.97
C MET A 20 22.59 10.84 -16.11
N ASP A 21 23.92 10.92 -16.09
CA ASP A 21 24.77 10.31 -17.11
C ASP A 21 24.56 8.80 -17.17
N ASN A 22 24.44 8.12 -16.01
CA ASN A 22 24.18 6.68 -15.98
C ASN A 22 22.82 6.33 -16.61
N VAL A 23 21.78 7.14 -16.34
CA VAL A 23 20.45 6.94 -16.92
C VAL A 23 20.45 7.19 -18.42
N GLU A 24 21.11 8.25 -18.89
CA GLU A 24 21.23 8.57 -20.31
C GLU A 24 22.03 7.50 -21.06
N HIS A 25 23.13 7.04 -20.47
CA HIS A 25 23.92 5.94 -21.02
C HIS A 25 23.09 4.66 -21.15
N VAL A 26 22.41 4.21 -20.10
CA VAL A 26 21.55 3.02 -20.16
C VAL A 26 20.38 3.21 -21.14
N ALA A 27 19.78 4.40 -21.17
CA ALA A 27 18.72 4.71 -22.12
C ALA A 27 19.22 4.65 -23.57
N SER A 28 20.48 5.06 -23.82
CA SER A 28 21.10 4.99 -25.15
C SER A 28 21.34 3.56 -25.60
N LEU A 29 21.78 2.69 -24.69
CA LEU A 29 22.04 1.28 -24.96
C LEU A 29 20.76 0.54 -25.37
N LEU A 30 19.61 0.94 -24.83
CA LEU A 30 18.31 0.31 -25.07
C LEU A 30 17.45 1.03 -26.12
N GLY A 31 17.95 2.09 -26.75
CA GLY A 31 17.20 2.87 -27.74
C GLY A 31 15.97 3.59 -27.16
N LEU A 32 16.08 4.10 -25.93
CA LEU A 32 14.99 4.73 -25.17
C LEU A 32 15.05 6.27 -25.16
N GLN A 33 15.95 6.91 -25.92
CA GLN A 33 16.17 8.35 -25.87
C GLN A 33 14.88 9.16 -26.12
N ALA A 34 14.11 8.79 -27.14
CA ALA A 34 12.84 9.44 -27.48
C ALA A 34 11.76 9.27 -26.39
N CYS A 35 11.89 8.25 -25.54
CA CYS A 35 10.91 7.93 -24.50
C CYS A 35 11.17 8.65 -23.17
N LEU A 36 12.34 9.28 -22.99
CA LEU A 36 12.76 9.82 -21.68
C LEU A 36 11.80 10.87 -21.11
N LYS A 37 11.14 11.67 -21.98
CA LYS A 37 10.19 12.72 -21.60
C LYS A 37 8.72 12.28 -21.59
N LEU A 38 8.42 11.04 -21.96
CA LEU A 38 7.05 10.53 -22.04
C LEU A 38 6.58 9.95 -20.69
N LYS A 39 5.27 10.05 -20.42
CA LYS A 39 4.64 9.32 -19.31
C LYS A 39 4.63 7.83 -19.61
N THR A 40 4.81 6.99 -18.59
CA THR A 40 4.84 5.52 -18.74
C THR A 40 3.56 4.96 -19.36
N SER A 41 2.40 5.58 -19.11
CA SER A 41 1.12 5.19 -19.69
C SER A 41 1.02 5.40 -21.21
N ARG A 42 1.95 6.14 -21.82
CA ARG A 42 1.99 6.39 -23.27
C ARG A 42 3.04 5.55 -24.00
N LEU A 43 3.76 4.67 -23.30
CA LEU A 43 4.77 3.81 -23.90
C LEU A 43 4.11 2.60 -24.58
N SER A 44 4.66 2.16 -25.71
CA SER A 44 4.28 0.87 -26.28
C SER A 44 4.74 -0.29 -25.38
N GLY A 45 4.14 -1.48 -25.53
CA GLY A 45 4.49 -2.65 -24.72
C GLY A 45 6.00 -2.97 -24.74
N GLY A 46 6.64 -2.92 -25.92
CA GLY A 46 8.09 -3.15 -26.02
C GLY A 46 8.95 -2.03 -25.45
N GLN A 47 8.51 -0.77 -25.57
CA GLN A 47 9.18 0.34 -24.89
C GLN A 47 9.09 0.18 -23.37
N TYR A 48 7.92 -0.19 -22.86
CA TYR A 48 7.70 -0.46 -21.44
C TYR A 48 8.59 -1.61 -20.94
N LYS A 49 8.68 -2.73 -21.67
CA LYS A 49 9.56 -3.85 -21.30
C LYS A 49 11.03 -3.43 -21.28
N ARG A 50 11.50 -2.68 -22.29
CA ARG A 50 12.86 -2.14 -22.31
C ARG A 50 13.11 -1.16 -21.16
N VAL A 51 12.15 -0.34 -20.76
CA VAL A 51 12.26 0.50 -19.55
C VAL A 51 12.40 -0.36 -18.29
N SER A 52 11.65 -1.47 -18.17
CA SER A 52 11.80 -2.39 -17.04
C SER A 52 13.20 -3.04 -17.02
N ILE A 53 13.77 -3.38 -18.18
CA ILE A 53 15.15 -3.89 -18.29
C ILE A 53 16.16 -2.78 -17.93
N ALA A 54 15.93 -1.55 -18.40
CA ALA A 54 16.76 -0.40 -18.09
C ALA A 54 16.89 -0.19 -16.57
N GLN A 55 15.78 -0.33 -15.83
CA GLN A 55 15.77 -0.20 -14.37
C GLN A 55 16.73 -1.19 -13.69
N GLU A 56 16.88 -2.41 -14.22
CA GLU A 56 17.79 -3.43 -13.69
C GLU A 56 19.24 -3.24 -14.16
N LEU A 57 19.46 -2.71 -15.36
CA LEU A 57 20.81 -2.39 -15.86
C LEU A 57 21.48 -1.21 -15.14
N LEU A 58 20.72 -0.35 -14.45
CA LEU A 58 21.27 0.80 -13.70
C LEU A 58 22.21 0.40 -12.56
N SER A 59 22.09 -0.82 -12.02
CA SER A 59 23.00 -1.39 -11.02
C SER A 59 24.23 -2.07 -11.64
N LYS A 60 24.35 -2.13 -12.97
CA LYS A 60 25.42 -2.82 -13.70
C LYS A 60 25.61 -4.28 -13.23
N PRO A 61 24.55 -5.12 -13.31
CA PRO A 61 24.60 -6.49 -12.82
C PRO A 61 25.54 -7.36 -13.67
N ASP A 62 26.20 -8.33 -13.04
CA ASP A 62 27.01 -9.32 -13.76
C ASP A 62 26.13 -10.39 -14.45
N ILE A 63 24.96 -10.67 -13.88
CA ILE A 63 23.95 -11.61 -14.40
C ILE A 63 22.57 -10.92 -14.36
N LEU A 64 21.86 -10.93 -15.48
CA LEU A 64 20.50 -10.44 -15.62
C LEU A 64 19.58 -11.62 -15.95
N ILE A 65 18.61 -11.90 -15.07
CA ILE A 65 17.60 -12.94 -15.27
C ILE A 65 16.32 -12.27 -15.74
N LEU A 66 15.76 -12.74 -16.84
CA LEU A 66 14.54 -12.22 -17.46
C LEU A 66 13.50 -13.32 -17.59
N ASP A 67 12.41 -13.19 -16.85
CA ASP A 67 11.27 -14.08 -17.00
C ASP A 67 10.35 -13.60 -18.13
N GLU A 68 10.17 -14.45 -19.15
CA GLU A 68 9.39 -14.25 -20.36
C GLU A 68 9.43 -12.80 -20.89
N PRO A 69 10.60 -12.33 -21.36
CA PRO A 69 10.74 -10.93 -21.75
C PRO A 69 9.90 -10.55 -22.97
N THR A 70 9.42 -11.54 -23.72
CA THR A 70 8.72 -11.41 -25.00
C THR A 70 7.20 -11.55 -24.88
N SER A 71 6.68 -11.91 -23.71
CA SER A 71 5.24 -12.12 -23.49
C SER A 71 4.45 -10.81 -23.66
N GLY A 72 3.31 -10.89 -24.37
CA GLY A 72 2.45 -9.74 -24.65
C GLY A 72 2.97 -8.76 -25.71
N LEU A 73 4.02 -9.11 -26.46
CA LEU A 73 4.56 -8.31 -27.57
C LEU A 73 4.18 -8.88 -28.93
N ASP A 74 4.02 -8.00 -29.93
CA ASP A 74 3.97 -8.42 -31.33
C ASP A 74 5.33 -8.92 -31.83
N SER A 75 5.33 -9.72 -32.90
CA SER A 75 6.53 -10.38 -33.44
C SER A 75 7.67 -9.41 -33.78
N LEU A 76 7.37 -8.25 -34.36
CA LEU A 76 8.37 -7.26 -34.73
C LEU A 76 8.98 -6.60 -33.50
N THR A 77 8.16 -6.22 -32.53
CA THR A 77 8.63 -5.62 -31.27
C THR A 77 9.43 -6.62 -30.43
N CYS A 78 9.03 -7.88 -30.46
CA CYS A 78 9.74 -8.99 -29.83
C CYS A 78 11.15 -9.14 -30.41
N PHE A 79 11.27 -9.25 -31.74
CA PHE A 79 12.56 -9.31 -32.43
C PHE A 79 13.45 -8.12 -32.07
N ARG A 80 12.94 -6.88 -32.17
CA ARG A 80 13.67 -5.67 -31.80
C ARG A 80 14.18 -5.68 -30.36
N THR A 81 13.38 -6.21 -29.43
CA THR A 81 13.75 -6.27 -28.00
C THR A 81 14.87 -7.29 -27.78
N VAL A 82 14.76 -8.49 -28.36
CA VAL A 82 15.79 -9.54 -28.24
C VAL A 82 17.08 -9.15 -28.97
N SER A 83 17.01 -8.49 -30.13
CA SER A 83 18.19 -7.97 -30.83
C SER A 83 18.97 -6.99 -29.97
N VAL A 84 18.29 -6.08 -29.25
CA VAL A 84 18.96 -5.16 -28.31
C VAL A 84 19.64 -5.92 -27.16
N LEU A 85 19.02 -6.98 -26.63
CA LEU A 85 19.65 -7.83 -25.60
C LEU A 85 20.88 -8.56 -26.14
N ARG A 86 20.82 -9.08 -27.37
CA ARG A 86 21.95 -9.70 -28.07
C ARG A 86 23.09 -8.70 -28.25
N ASP A 87 22.80 -7.46 -28.64
CA ASP A 87 23.78 -6.40 -28.79
C ASP A 87 24.44 -6.01 -27.46
N LEU A 88 23.70 -5.99 -26.36
CA LEU A 88 24.26 -5.77 -25.02
C LEU A 88 25.30 -6.82 -24.66
N VAL A 89 24.98 -8.11 -24.85
CA VAL A 89 25.92 -9.21 -24.56
C VAL A 89 27.14 -9.13 -25.48
N ASN A 90 26.96 -8.81 -26.77
CA ASN A 90 28.07 -8.63 -27.71
C ASN A 90 28.99 -7.47 -27.29
N LYS A 91 28.43 -6.33 -26.86
CA LYS A 91 29.21 -5.20 -26.32
C LYS A 91 29.95 -5.58 -25.04
N SER A 92 29.35 -6.40 -24.20
CA SER A 92 29.99 -6.92 -22.98
C SER A 92 31.18 -7.82 -23.32
N ARG A 93 31.03 -8.75 -24.29
CA ARG A 93 32.12 -9.59 -24.80
C ARG A 93 33.26 -8.79 -25.42
N ALA A 94 32.95 -7.66 -26.07
CA ALA A 94 33.93 -6.75 -26.64
C ALA A 94 34.61 -5.82 -25.60
N GLY A 95 34.27 -5.93 -24.32
CA GLY A 95 34.83 -5.10 -23.24
C GLY A 95 34.33 -3.64 -23.22
N LEU A 96 33.29 -3.30 -24.01
CA LEU A 96 32.73 -1.94 -24.07
C LEU A 96 31.82 -1.62 -22.87
N ILE A 97 31.26 -2.64 -22.23
CA ILE A 97 30.46 -2.53 -21.00
C ILE A 97 30.93 -3.59 -20.00
N PRO A 98 30.57 -3.48 -18.70
CA PRO A 98 30.90 -4.49 -17.71
C PRO A 98 30.45 -5.91 -18.13
N PRO A 99 31.09 -6.97 -17.59
CA PRO A 99 30.66 -8.35 -17.81
C PRO A 99 29.17 -8.50 -17.51
N LEU A 100 28.41 -9.02 -18.47
CA LEU A 100 26.98 -9.20 -18.40
C LEU A 100 26.59 -10.51 -19.07
N ALA A 101 26.04 -11.42 -18.29
CA ALA A 101 25.32 -12.60 -18.77
C ALA A 101 23.81 -12.33 -18.70
N ILE A 102 23.06 -12.76 -19.72
CA ILE A 102 21.60 -12.67 -19.72
C ILE A 102 21.04 -14.07 -19.81
N VAL A 103 20.22 -14.44 -18.82
CA VAL A 103 19.46 -15.69 -18.81
C VAL A 103 17.99 -15.34 -18.96
N MET A 104 17.30 -15.98 -19.89
CA MET A 104 15.87 -15.70 -20.10
C MET A 104 15.07 -16.94 -20.42
N THR A 105 13.82 -16.98 -19.95
CA THR A 105 12.81 -17.97 -20.32
C THR A 105 12.01 -17.43 -21.50
N ILE A 106 11.74 -18.25 -22.51
CA ILE A 106 10.91 -17.84 -23.66
C ILE A 106 9.98 -18.98 -24.06
N HIS A 107 8.69 -18.65 -24.15
CA HIS A 107 7.67 -19.52 -24.69
C HIS A 107 7.62 -19.40 -26.23
N GLN A 108 7.94 -20.49 -26.93
CA GLN A 108 7.79 -20.65 -28.40
C GLN A 108 8.33 -19.48 -29.26
N PRO A 109 9.66 -19.26 -29.33
CA PRO A 109 10.23 -18.20 -30.16
C PRO A 109 10.07 -18.50 -31.65
N GLN A 110 9.92 -17.43 -32.45
CA GLN A 110 10.04 -17.53 -33.92
C GLN A 110 11.47 -17.85 -34.33
N ILE A 111 11.66 -18.44 -35.52
CA ILE A 111 12.97 -18.80 -36.10
C ILE A 111 13.99 -17.66 -35.99
N LYS A 112 13.57 -16.45 -36.40
CA LYS A 112 14.44 -15.25 -36.37
C LYS A 112 14.91 -14.89 -34.97
N ILE A 113 14.12 -15.20 -33.94
CA ILE A 113 14.45 -14.92 -32.53
C ILE A 113 15.31 -16.06 -31.98
N PHE A 114 14.96 -17.31 -32.30
CA PHE A 114 15.71 -18.49 -31.89
C PHE A 114 17.19 -18.42 -32.32
N ASN A 115 17.43 -17.97 -33.54
CA ASN A 115 18.77 -17.82 -34.09
C ASN A 115 19.57 -16.64 -33.48
N LEU A 116 18.94 -15.78 -32.66
CA LEU A 116 19.65 -14.73 -31.92
C LEU A 116 20.25 -15.22 -30.60
N PHE A 117 19.97 -16.44 -30.14
CA PHE A 117 20.52 -16.94 -28.88
C PHE A 117 21.97 -17.40 -29.06
N HIS A 118 22.83 -17.09 -28.09
CA HIS A 118 24.19 -17.65 -28.07
C HIS A 118 24.18 -19.10 -27.61
N HIS A 119 23.17 -19.46 -26.82
CA HIS A 119 23.06 -20.73 -26.13
C HIS A 119 21.58 -20.97 -25.79
N VAL A 120 21.13 -22.22 -25.93
CA VAL A 120 19.76 -22.68 -25.72
C VAL A 120 19.81 -23.83 -24.73
N TYR A 121 18.97 -23.74 -23.71
CA TYR A 121 18.76 -24.77 -22.71
C TYR A 121 17.29 -25.17 -22.72
N THR A 122 16.99 -26.44 -22.96
CA THR A 122 15.63 -26.95 -23.07
C THR A 122 15.34 -27.97 -21.98
N LEU A 123 14.20 -27.79 -21.30
CA LEU A 123 13.69 -28.66 -20.25
C LEU A 123 12.50 -29.47 -20.76
N SER A 124 12.44 -30.74 -20.37
CA SER A 124 11.26 -31.60 -20.59
C SER A 124 10.14 -31.32 -19.59
N SER A 125 8.95 -31.84 -19.88
CA SER A 125 7.80 -31.96 -18.96
C SER A 125 8.17 -32.49 -17.56
N MET A 126 9.21 -33.34 -17.49
CA MET A 126 9.70 -33.98 -16.26
C MET A 126 10.84 -33.19 -15.59
N GLY A 127 11.14 -31.98 -16.06
CA GLY A 127 12.22 -31.13 -15.53
C GLY A 127 13.64 -31.61 -15.86
N GLN A 128 13.79 -32.49 -16.86
CA GLN A 128 15.09 -33.00 -17.30
C GLN A 128 15.66 -32.15 -18.44
N CYS A 129 16.98 -31.99 -18.50
CA CYS A 129 17.66 -31.31 -19.59
C CYS A 129 17.62 -32.17 -20.87
N VAL A 130 16.93 -31.66 -21.89
CA VAL A 130 16.84 -32.30 -23.21
C VAL A 130 17.94 -31.79 -24.14
N TYR A 131 18.23 -30.49 -24.06
CA TYR A 131 19.24 -29.85 -24.90
C TYR A 131 19.97 -28.75 -24.14
N ASP A 132 21.28 -28.70 -24.31
CA ASP A 132 22.20 -27.70 -23.74
C ASP A 132 23.27 -27.41 -24.82
N GLY A 133 23.15 -26.27 -25.51
CA GLY A 133 24.06 -25.98 -26.63
C GLY A 133 23.70 -24.77 -27.48
N ARG A 134 24.45 -24.53 -28.56
CA ARG A 134 24.16 -23.45 -29.52
C ARG A 134 22.97 -23.84 -30.41
N PRO A 135 22.11 -22.89 -30.85
CA PRO A 135 20.93 -23.22 -31.66
C PRO A 135 21.27 -23.91 -32.99
N GLU A 136 22.43 -23.62 -33.57
CA GLU A 136 22.91 -24.16 -34.84
C GLU A 136 23.06 -25.69 -34.85
N PHE A 137 23.45 -26.30 -33.72
CA PHE A 137 23.67 -27.76 -33.64
C PHE A 137 22.45 -28.54 -33.16
N LEU A 138 21.32 -27.86 -32.90
CA LEU A 138 20.17 -28.50 -32.27
C LEU A 138 19.61 -29.61 -33.16
N ILE A 139 19.37 -29.30 -34.44
CA ILE A 139 18.75 -30.25 -35.37
C ILE A 139 19.66 -31.46 -35.60
N ASP A 140 20.96 -31.22 -35.84
CA ASP A 140 21.96 -32.27 -36.02
C ASP A 140 22.04 -33.18 -34.78
N THR A 141 22.05 -32.59 -33.58
CA THR A 141 22.09 -33.34 -32.32
C THR A 141 20.88 -34.26 -32.15
N VAL A 142 19.68 -33.77 -32.50
CA VAL A 142 18.46 -34.57 -32.40
C VAL A 142 18.41 -35.66 -33.47
N ALA A 143 18.84 -35.35 -34.69
CA ALA A 143 18.89 -36.31 -35.79
C ALA A 143 19.87 -37.47 -35.49
N ASP A 144 21.08 -37.14 -35.01
CA ASP A 144 22.11 -38.13 -34.70
C ASP A 144 21.76 -39.00 -33.48
N CYS A 145 21.18 -38.40 -32.44
CA CYS A 145 20.88 -39.11 -31.20
C CYS A 145 19.61 -39.96 -31.32
N CYS A 146 18.54 -39.39 -31.86
CA CYS A 146 17.20 -40.00 -31.82
C CYS A 146 16.80 -40.71 -33.12
N LYS A 147 17.61 -40.61 -34.19
CA LYS A 147 17.27 -41.09 -35.54
C LYS A 147 15.92 -40.56 -36.06
N LEU A 148 15.50 -39.40 -35.56
CA LEU A 148 14.33 -38.69 -36.06
C LEU A 148 14.73 -37.99 -37.35
N LEU A 149 13.87 -38.04 -38.38
CA LEU A 149 14.14 -37.26 -39.59
C LEU A 149 14.20 -35.77 -39.19
N PRO A 150 15.22 -35.04 -39.67
CA PRO A 150 15.24 -33.60 -39.49
C PRO A 150 13.97 -33.04 -40.13
N PRO A 151 13.33 -32.05 -39.48
CA PRO A 151 12.16 -31.42 -40.07
C PRO A 151 12.55 -30.71 -41.39
N ALA A 152 11.56 -30.48 -42.27
CA ALA A 152 11.79 -29.74 -43.51
C ALA A 152 12.48 -28.39 -43.24
N ASP A 153 13.30 -27.91 -44.19
CA ASP A 153 14.16 -26.72 -44.03
C ASP A 153 13.43 -25.45 -43.54
N ASP A 154 12.11 -25.37 -43.75
CA ASP A 154 11.27 -24.24 -43.33
C ASP A 154 10.68 -24.36 -41.91
N LEU A 155 10.89 -25.49 -41.21
CA LEU A 155 10.29 -25.70 -39.89
C LEU A 155 11.07 -24.98 -38.79
N ASN A 156 10.34 -24.43 -37.83
CA ASN A 156 10.91 -23.79 -36.67
C ASN A 156 11.57 -24.81 -35.72
N ALA A 157 12.91 -24.84 -35.71
CA ALA A 157 13.70 -25.66 -34.79
C ALA A 157 13.30 -25.50 -33.31
N ALA A 158 12.89 -24.29 -32.92
CA ALA A 158 12.39 -24.03 -31.57
C ALA A 158 11.06 -24.74 -31.28
N SER A 159 10.14 -24.76 -32.26
CA SER A 159 8.86 -25.48 -32.12
C SER A 159 9.11 -26.98 -32.06
N PHE A 160 10.00 -27.49 -32.92
CA PHE A 160 10.36 -28.91 -32.96
C PHE A 160 10.91 -29.42 -31.62
N ILE A 161 11.87 -28.72 -31.01
CA ILE A 161 12.42 -29.15 -29.71
C ILE A 161 11.40 -29.03 -28.58
N ILE A 162 10.49 -28.06 -28.63
CA ILE A 162 9.43 -27.92 -27.63
C ILE A 162 8.42 -29.07 -27.73
N ASP A 163 8.02 -29.44 -28.95
CA ASP A 163 7.12 -30.58 -29.19
C ASP A 163 7.76 -31.89 -28.73
N LEU A 164 9.06 -32.06 -28.99
CA LEU A 164 9.85 -33.18 -28.48
C LEU A 164 9.91 -33.19 -26.95
N ALA A 165 10.20 -32.05 -26.32
CA ALA A 165 10.26 -31.91 -24.87
C ALA A 165 8.89 -32.10 -24.18
N SER A 166 7.80 -31.96 -24.94
CA SER A 166 6.41 -32.13 -24.50
C SER A 166 5.84 -33.53 -24.78
N GLU A 167 6.70 -34.51 -25.10
CA GLU A 167 6.33 -35.92 -25.33
C GLU A 167 5.46 -36.18 -26.58
N VAL A 168 5.36 -35.22 -27.52
CA VAL A 168 4.59 -35.39 -28.77
C VAL A 168 5.15 -36.53 -29.62
N TYR A 169 6.47 -36.73 -29.58
CA TYR A 169 7.18 -37.81 -30.28
C TYR A 169 7.46 -39.04 -29.38
N GLY A 170 6.80 -39.13 -28.23
CA GLY A 170 7.02 -40.16 -27.22
C GLY A 170 8.19 -39.87 -26.27
N THR A 171 8.41 -40.77 -25.31
CA THR A 171 9.38 -40.59 -24.22
C THR A 171 10.79 -41.09 -24.52
N GLU A 172 10.94 -41.95 -25.53
CA GLU A 172 12.23 -42.54 -25.89
C GLU A 172 13.26 -41.50 -26.40
N PRO A 173 12.90 -40.55 -27.31
CA PRO A 173 13.83 -39.48 -27.72
C PRO A 173 14.28 -38.61 -26.54
N ILE A 174 13.38 -38.30 -25.60
CA ILE A 174 13.68 -37.52 -24.40
C ILE A 174 14.71 -38.27 -23.55
N ARG A 175 14.53 -39.58 -23.37
CA ARG A 175 15.44 -40.42 -22.56
C ARG A 175 16.84 -40.48 -23.18
N GLN A 176 16.93 -40.63 -24.50
CA GLN A 176 18.20 -40.68 -25.22
C GLN A 176 18.95 -39.35 -25.14
N LEU A 177 18.27 -38.24 -25.38
CA LEU A 177 18.84 -36.90 -25.28
C LEU A 177 19.26 -36.56 -23.84
N THR A 178 18.42 -36.88 -22.85
CA THR A 178 18.76 -36.66 -21.43
C THR A 178 20.01 -37.44 -21.03
N LYS A 179 20.16 -38.69 -21.52
CA LYS A 179 21.34 -39.49 -21.27
C LYS A 179 22.58 -38.85 -21.92
N LEU A 180 22.47 -38.41 -23.16
CA LEU A 180 23.55 -37.69 -23.87
C LEU A 180 23.97 -36.43 -23.11
N GLN A 181 23.01 -35.61 -22.66
CA GLN A 181 23.31 -34.37 -21.94
C GLN A 181 23.96 -34.64 -20.58
N ARG A 182 23.54 -35.68 -19.87
CA ARG A 182 24.18 -36.09 -18.61
C ARG A 182 25.62 -36.55 -18.84
N GLU A 183 25.87 -37.36 -19.87
CA GLU A 183 27.23 -37.78 -20.25
C GLU A 183 28.11 -36.58 -20.63
N ASN A 184 27.58 -35.61 -21.38
CA ASN A 184 28.30 -34.37 -21.71
C ASN A 184 28.62 -33.56 -20.45
N PHE A 185 27.66 -33.41 -19.54
CA PHE A 185 27.82 -32.65 -18.29
C PHE A 185 28.91 -33.28 -17.39
N ASP A 186 28.87 -34.60 -17.21
CA ASP A 186 29.84 -35.34 -16.41
C ASP A 186 31.24 -35.24 -17.00
N PHE A 187 31.36 -35.32 -18.34
CA PHE A 187 32.63 -35.14 -19.05
C PHE A 187 33.23 -33.75 -18.79
N VAL A 188 32.45 -32.69 -18.98
CA VAL A 188 32.89 -31.29 -18.78
C VAL A 188 33.33 -31.04 -17.33
N HIS A 189 32.67 -31.66 -16.34
CA HIS A 189 33.06 -31.55 -14.93
C HIS A 189 34.33 -32.35 -14.60
N SER A 190 34.53 -33.50 -15.23
CA SER A 190 35.70 -34.35 -15.00
C SER A 190 36.98 -33.80 -15.65
N GLU A 191 36.88 -33.14 -16.81
CA GLU A 191 38.03 -32.64 -17.59
C GLU A 191 37.85 -31.16 -18.03
N PRO A 192 37.89 -30.20 -17.08
CA PRO A 192 37.60 -28.79 -17.37
C PRO A 192 38.62 -28.12 -18.32
N GLU A 193 39.89 -28.52 -18.26
CA GLU A 193 40.95 -27.97 -19.12
C GLU A 193 40.73 -28.33 -20.60
N ILE A 194 40.29 -29.56 -20.88
CA ILE A 194 40.01 -30.05 -22.24
C ILE A 194 38.72 -29.41 -22.78
N ALA A 195 37.69 -29.26 -21.93
CA ALA A 195 36.44 -28.59 -22.30
C ALA A 195 36.63 -27.09 -22.65
N SER A 196 37.51 -26.39 -21.94
CA SER A 196 37.79 -24.96 -22.16
C SER A 196 38.44 -24.66 -23.53
N SER A 197 39.17 -25.63 -24.09
CA SER A 197 39.86 -25.50 -25.38
C SER A 197 38.95 -25.63 -26.61
N ASN A 198 37.75 -26.20 -26.43
CA ASN A 198 36.76 -26.43 -27.50
C ASN A 198 35.32 -26.25 -26.97
N PRO A 199 34.89 -25.00 -26.70
CA PRO A 199 33.59 -24.71 -26.06
C PRO A 199 32.37 -24.92 -26.98
N ALA A 200 32.55 -25.51 -28.17
CA ALA A 200 31.68 -25.33 -29.31
C ALA A 200 31.20 -26.63 -29.98
N SER A 201 31.67 -27.81 -29.57
CA SER A 201 31.28 -29.09 -30.17
C SER A 201 30.57 -29.98 -29.15
N PRO A 202 29.30 -30.37 -29.38
CA PRO A 202 28.77 -31.59 -28.78
C PRO A 202 29.75 -32.73 -29.08
N ILE A 203 29.96 -33.64 -28.13
CA ILE A 203 30.92 -34.76 -28.23
C ILE A 203 30.66 -35.69 -29.44
N ILE A 204 29.56 -35.48 -30.17
CA ILE A 204 29.18 -36.16 -31.40
C ILE A 204 30.34 -36.27 -32.41
N HIS A 205 31.22 -35.27 -32.53
CA HIS A 205 32.32 -35.33 -33.51
C HIS A 205 33.60 -36.06 -33.07
N LYS A 206 33.76 -36.47 -31.80
CA LYS A 206 34.99 -37.18 -31.37
C LYS A 206 34.86 -38.71 -31.24
N LYS A 207 33.64 -39.26 -31.10
CA LYS A 207 33.45 -40.72 -30.94
C LYS A 207 33.05 -41.47 -32.23
N SER A 208 32.57 -40.79 -33.27
CA SER A 208 32.16 -41.44 -34.53
C SER A 208 33.33 -42.02 -35.35
N GLY A 209 34.57 -41.55 -35.12
CA GLY A 209 35.74 -42.01 -35.87
C GLY A 209 36.35 -43.36 -35.46
N ARG A 210 35.74 -44.14 -34.56
CA ARG A 210 36.36 -45.40 -34.06
C ARG A 210 35.45 -46.62 -33.94
N ILE A 211 34.16 -46.56 -34.29
CA ILE A 211 33.23 -47.71 -34.11
C ILE A 211 32.28 -47.91 -35.31
N LEU A 212 32.72 -47.69 -36.55
CA LEU A 212 31.90 -48.03 -37.72
C LEU A 212 32.72 -48.65 -38.87
N ASP A 213 33.67 -49.53 -38.56
CA ASP A 213 34.39 -50.32 -39.59
C ASP A 213 34.02 -51.80 -39.61
N ASN A 214 33.01 -52.24 -38.86
CA ASN A 214 32.51 -53.60 -38.97
C ASN A 214 31.00 -53.61 -38.81
N GLN A 215 30.31 -54.13 -39.83
CA GLN A 215 28.86 -54.33 -39.96
C GLN A 215 28.08 -53.19 -40.61
N LEU A 216 28.11 -53.14 -41.95
CA LEU A 216 26.90 -53.03 -42.80
C LEU A 216 27.26 -53.20 -44.29
N GLU A 217 27.83 -54.36 -44.64
CA GLU A 217 27.49 -54.99 -45.92
C GLU A 217 26.09 -55.58 -45.76
N LEU A 218 25.08 -54.89 -46.29
CA LEU A 218 23.88 -55.44 -46.95
C LEU A 218 22.88 -54.29 -47.08
N TYR A 219 22.82 -53.69 -48.27
CA TYR A 219 21.61 -53.26 -49.00
C TYR A 219 22.07 -52.32 -50.13
N ILE A 220 22.62 -52.91 -51.19
CA ILE A 220 22.77 -52.27 -52.50
C ILE A 220 21.53 -52.65 -53.31
N SER A 221 20.65 -51.69 -53.64
CA SER A 221 19.81 -51.74 -54.85
C SER A 221 19.26 -50.37 -55.28
N ARG A 222 19.98 -49.74 -56.22
CA ARG A 222 19.51 -48.95 -57.40
C ARG A 222 18.91 -47.54 -57.21
N PRO A 223 18.89 -46.70 -58.27
CA PRO A 223 19.93 -46.43 -59.27
C PRO A 223 20.21 -44.91 -59.46
N ASN A 224 21.36 -44.58 -60.06
CA ASN A 224 21.69 -43.23 -60.54
C ASN A 224 20.68 -42.69 -61.56
N PRO A 225 20.51 -41.35 -61.60
CA PRO A 225 20.41 -40.62 -62.84
C PRO A 225 21.65 -39.72 -63.04
N THR A 226 22.28 -39.94 -64.18
CA THR A 226 23.31 -39.14 -64.83
C THR A 226 22.75 -37.84 -65.43
N GLU A 227 23.66 -36.87 -65.62
CA GLU A 227 23.58 -35.67 -66.50
C GLU A 227 22.73 -34.48 -65.97
N LYS A 228 23.13 -33.20 -66.04
CA LYS A 228 24.27 -32.49 -66.66
C LYS A 228 24.23 -30.98 -66.29
N ILE A 229 25.38 -30.33 -66.42
CA ILE A 229 25.65 -28.92 -66.81
C ILE A 229 25.97 -27.88 -65.71
N ASP A 230 27.25 -27.50 -65.79
CA ASP A 230 28.00 -26.30 -65.44
C ASP A 230 27.27 -24.95 -65.33
N ALA A 231 27.76 -24.07 -64.44
CA ALA A 231 28.36 -22.79 -64.86
C ALA A 231 28.74 -21.86 -63.68
N PHE A 232 30.00 -21.41 -63.74
CA PHE A 232 30.51 -20.10 -63.33
C PHE A 232 30.86 -19.79 -61.87
N SER A 233 32.16 -19.98 -61.60
CA SER A 233 32.98 -19.14 -60.73
C SER A 233 32.90 -17.65 -61.09
N LYS A 234 32.96 -16.75 -60.09
CA LYS A 234 34.05 -15.74 -60.01
C LYS A 234 34.02 -14.87 -58.74
N SER A 235 35.20 -14.82 -58.11
CA SER A 235 35.82 -13.72 -57.36
C SER A 235 35.26 -13.43 -55.95
N ARG A 236 36.07 -13.13 -54.92
CA ARG A 236 37.28 -12.31 -54.98
C ARG A 236 38.14 -12.46 -53.70
N SER A 237 39.45 -12.52 -53.93
CA SER A 237 40.57 -11.95 -53.14
C SER A 237 40.75 -12.35 -51.67
N VAL A 238 41.68 -13.29 -51.47
CA VAL A 238 42.61 -13.31 -50.34
C VAL A 238 43.51 -12.08 -50.42
N ILE A 239 43.58 -11.31 -49.35
CA ILE A 239 44.60 -10.27 -49.13
C ILE A 239 45.38 -10.71 -47.89
N GLU A 240 46.60 -11.19 -48.11
CA GLU A 240 47.65 -11.26 -47.09
C GLU A 240 48.25 -9.88 -46.86
N PHE A 241 48.43 -9.50 -45.60
CA PHE A 241 49.32 -8.40 -45.22
C PHE A 241 50.21 -8.83 -44.05
N GLY A 242 51.48 -9.08 -44.41
CA GLY A 242 52.66 -8.40 -43.87
C GLY A 242 52.87 -8.33 -42.36
N SER A 243 53.87 -9.09 -41.90
CA SER A 243 54.71 -8.77 -40.74
C SER A 243 55.53 -7.51 -40.99
N ASP A 244 55.41 -6.50 -40.13
CA ASP A 244 56.53 -5.92 -39.36
C ASP A 244 56.11 -4.65 -38.59
N ASP A 245 56.70 -4.52 -37.39
CA ASP A 245 56.80 -3.37 -36.49
C ASP A 245 55.53 -2.76 -35.86
N MET A 246 55.35 -3.04 -34.56
CA MET A 246 55.37 -2.01 -33.51
C MET A 246 55.44 -2.68 -32.13
N ASN A 247 56.54 -2.39 -31.44
CA ASN A 247 56.92 -2.89 -30.12
C ASN A 247 56.38 -1.92 -29.06
N GLU A 248 55.33 -2.28 -28.31
CA GLU A 248 55.00 -1.57 -27.05
C GLU A 248 54.20 -2.44 -26.05
N LYS A 249 54.94 -2.97 -25.06
CA LYS A 249 54.55 -3.40 -23.70
C LYS A 249 53.11 -3.89 -23.45
N SER A 250 52.88 -5.18 -23.70
CA SER A 250 51.83 -5.95 -23.01
C SER A 250 52.30 -6.34 -21.60
N GLN A 251 51.88 -5.57 -20.59
CA GLN A 251 51.83 -6.09 -19.22
C GLN A 251 50.72 -7.13 -19.14
N SER A 252 51.11 -8.40 -19.11
CA SER A 252 50.22 -9.52 -18.79
C SER A 252 49.62 -9.33 -17.40
N LEU A 253 48.31 -9.09 -17.31
CA LEU A 253 47.57 -9.21 -16.06
C LEU A 253 47.57 -10.69 -15.66
N SER A 254 48.40 -11.05 -14.69
CA SER A 254 48.41 -12.37 -14.06
C SER A 254 47.06 -12.63 -13.39
N VAL A 255 46.31 -13.62 -13.89
CA VAL A 255 45.18 -14.21 -13.18
C VAL A 255 45.73 -14.89 -11.91
N PRO A 256 45.28 -14.53 -10.70
CA PRO A 256 45.76 -15.22 -9.50
C PRO A 256 45.22 -16.65 -9.50
N GLN A 257 46.11 -17.64 -9.60
CA GLN A 257 45.78 -19.03 -9.28
C GLN A 257 45.66 -19.19 -7.77
N THR A 258 44.44 -19.14 -7.24
CA THR A 258 44.14 -19.59 -5.88
C THR A 258 43.58 -21.01 -5.91
N LYS A 259 44.30 -21.94 -5.28
CA LYS A 259 43.95 -23.36 -5.10
C LYS A 259 42.52 -23.51 -4.56
N SER A 260 41.72 -24.33 -5.23
CA SER A 260 40.35 -24.65 -4.84
C SER A 260 40.33 -25.70 -3.72
N ASN A 261 40.05 -25.26 -2.50
CA ASN A 261 39.64 -26.15 -1.42
C ASN A 261 38.13 -25.96 -1.16
N GLY A 262 37.35 -27.01 -1.36
CA GLY A 262 35.99 -27.18 -0.82
C GLY A 262 34.88 -26.39 -1.53
N GLY A 263 33.82 -27.11 -1.94
CA GLY A 263 32.64 -26.60 -2.66
C GLY A 263 31.74 -25.65 -1.85
N SER A 264 32.28 -24.50 -1.45
CA SER A 264 31.52 -23.34 -1.02
C SER A 264 31.30 -22.44 -2.23
N LEU A 265 30.03 -22.18 -2.58
CA LEU A 265 29.66 -21.20 -3.61
C LEU A 265 30.24 -19.84 -3.21
N GLN A 266 31.36 -19.44 -3.82
CA GLN A 266 31.99 -18.16 -3.53
C GLN A 266 31.10 -17.04 -4.08
N VAL A 267 30.30 -16.45 -3.20
CA VAL A 267 29.50 -15.27 -3.53
C VAL A 267 30.46 -14.11 -3.78
N SER A 268 30.45 -13.57 -5.00
CA SER A 268 31.34 -12.47 -5.39
C SER A 268 31.16 -11.27 -4.44
N ASP A 269 32.22 -10.49 -4.20
CA ASP A 269 32.13 -9.29 -3.36
C ASP A 269 31.22 -8.19 -3.97
N ARG A 270 30.81 -8.33 -5.24
CA ARG A 270 29.76 -7.51 -5.86
C ARG A 270 28.36 -7.95 -5.42
N LEU A 271 28.10 -9.25 -5.29
CA LEU A 271 26.85 -9.78 -4.72
C LEU A 271 26.72 -9.43 -3.23
N LYS A 272 27.82 -9.44 -2.46
CA LYS A 272 27.82 -8.97 -1.06
C LYS A 272 27.47 -7.48 -0.91
N ARG A 273 27.78 -6.64 -1.91
CA ARG A 273 27.43 -5.21 -1.92
C ARG A 273 25.91 -4.97 -1.94
N TYR A 274 25.11 -5.89 -2.47
CA TYR A 274 23.65 -5.78 -2.50
C TYR A 274 23.02 -5.85 -1.09
N ASN A 275 23.68 -6.53 -0.14
CA ASN A 275 23.24 -6.60 1.26
C ASN A 275 23.56 -5.35 2.09
N ASN A 276 24.24 -4.33 1.54
CA ASN A 276 24.69 -3.16 2.32
C ASN A 276 23.69 -2.00 2.37
N HIS A 277 22.43 -2.22 1.96
CA HIS A 277 21.36 -1.20 1.99
C HIS A 277 20.99 -0.73 3.41
N ASP A 278 21.51 -1.36 4.47
CA ASP A 278 21.23 -1.02 5.87
C ASP A 278 21.84 0.29 6.36
N LYS A 279 22.91 0.79 5.73
CA LYS A 279 23.54 2.04 6.18
C LYS A 279 22.76 3.32 5.86
N ASN A 280 21.79 3.25 4.95
CA ASN A 280 21.11 4.43 4.37
C ASN A 280 19.57 4.40 4.54
N PHE A 281 19.08 4.00 5.72
CA PHE A 281 17.64 3.93 6.01
C PHE A 281 16.90 5.23 5.67
N TRP A 282 17.35 6.38 6.20
CA TRP A 282 16.68 7.67 6.02
C TRP A 282 16.77 8.21 4.60
N LEU A 283 17.88 7.94 3.89
CA LEU A 283 18.03 8.34 2.49
C LEU A 283 17.00 7.63 1.60
N HIS A 284 16.87 6.31 1.75
CA HIS A 284 15.90 5.52 0.98
C HIS A 284 14.47 5.91 1.32
N THR A 285 14.17 6.07 2.62
CA THR A 285 12.87 6.54 3.09
C THR A 285 12.55 7.92 2.51
N GLY A 286 13.46 8.88 2.55
CA GLY A 286 13.25 10.23 2.00
C GLY A 286 13.05 10.25 0.48
N LEU A 287 13.79 9.43 -0.27
CA LEU A 287 13.56 9.25 -1.71
C LEU A 287 12.17 8.68 -1.99
N LEU A 288 11.76 7.65 -1.25
CA LEU A 288 10.43 7.04 -1.36
C LEU A 288 9.33 8.04 -1.00
N VAL A 289 9.48 8.82 0.08
CA VAL A 289 8.54 9.89 0.45
C VAL A 289 8.35 10.85 -0.71
N LYS A 290 9.46 11.32 -1.31
CA LYS A 290 9.41 12.24 -2.47
C LYS A 290 8.67 11.62 -3.66
N ARG A 291 8.95 10.35 -3.99
CA ARG A 291 8.25 9.64 -5.09
C ARG A 291 6.76 9.51 -4.80
N LEU A 292 6.41 9.06 -3.60
CA LEU A 292 5.03 8.85 -3.19
C LEU A 292 4.25 10.17 -3.17
N TRP A 293 4.85 11.26 -2.67
CA TRP A 293 4.28 12.60 -2.69
C TRP A 293 3.98 13.09 -4.10
N ILE A 294 4.96 12.99 -5.01
CA ILE A 294 4.80 13.40 -6.41
C ILE A 294 3.73 12.53 -7.10
N SER A 295 3.73 11.22 -6.84
CA SER A 295 2.73 10.30 -7.39
C SER A 295 1.33 10.67 -6.94
N MET A 296 1.16 11.02 -5.66
CA MET A 296 -0.11 11.43 -5.08
C MET A 296 -0.66 12.68 -5.77
N TRP A 297 0.15 13.74 -5.87
CA TRP A 297 -0.26 15.01 -6.48
C TRP A 297 -0.56 14.90 -7.98
N ARG A 298 0.06 13.95 -8.66
CA ARG A 298 -0.13 13.73 -10.11
C ARG A 298 -1.27 12.77 -10.42
N ASP A 299 -1.92 12.19 -9.42
CA ASP A 299 -3.17 11.43 -9.56
C ASP A 299 -4.36 12.37 -9.25
N PRO A 300 -4.89 13.08 -10.27
CA PRO A 300 -5.93 14.06 -10.05
C PRO A 300 -7.23 13.43 -9.56
N LEU A 301 -7.49 12.15 -9.85
CA LEU A 301 -8.74 11.51 -9.44
C LEU A 301 -8.78 11.37 -7.92
N LEU A 302 -7.78 10.69 -7.34
CA LEU A 302 -7.74 10.44 -5.90
C LEU A 302 -7.60 11.73 -5.10
N MET A 303 -6.81 12.70 -5.59
CA MET A 303 -6.66 14.00 -4.94
C MET A 303 -7.92 14.85 -5.00
N THR A 304 -8.55 14.96 -6.17
CA THR A 304 -9.77 15.74 -6.33
C THR A 304 -10.88 15.14 -5.50
N THR A 305 -11.04 13.80 -5.50
CA THR A 305 -12.02 13.13 -4.65
C THR A 305 -11.80 13.47 -3.17
N ARG A 306 -10.56 13.38 -2.67
CA ARG A 306 -10.26 13.74 -1.28
C ARG A 306 -10.61 15.21 -1.00
N VAL A 307 -10.11 16.16 -1.79
CA VAL A 307 -10.31 17.59 -1.50
C VAL A 307 -11.80 17.97 -1.60
N THR A 308 -12.49 17.51 -2.64
CA THR A 308 -13.89 17.85 -2.88
C THR A 308 -14.80 17.35 -1.75
N PHE A 309 -14.65 16.09 -1.32
CA PHE A 309 -15.49 15.57 -0.24
C PHE A 309 -15.23 16.31 1.08
N HIS A 310 -13.98 16.54 1.45
CA HIS A 310 -13.64 17.22 2.71
C HIS A 310 -14.07 18.68 2.76
N LEU A 311 -14.16 19.36 1.61
CA LEU A 311 -14.69 20.72 1.53
C LEU A 311 -16.22 20.74 1.53
N ILE A 312 -16.88 19.83 0.80
CA ILE A 312 -18.35 19.82 0.69
C ILE A 312 -19.02 19.38 2.00
N ILE A 313 -18.46 18.39 2.69
CA ILE A 313 -19.06 17.78 3.89
C ILE A 313 -19.41 18.83 4.97
N PRO A 314 -18.49 19.74 5.38
CA PRO A 314 -18.82 20.80 6.35
C PRO A 314 -19.96 21.72 5.91
N PHE A 315 -20.05 22.07 4.63
CA PHE A 315 -21.15 22.91 4.11
C PHE A 315 -22.48 22.17 4.13
N VAL A 316 -22.50 20.90 3.74
CA VAL A 316 -23.71 20.07 3.80
C VAL A 316 -24.20 19.96 5.24
N PHE A 317 -23.29 19.71 6.19
CA PHE A 317 -23.66 19.67 7.60
C PHE A 317 -24.12 21.03 8.13
N TYR A 318 -23.53 22.14 7.69
CA TYR A 318 -24.05 23.47 8.03
C TYR A 318 -25.48 23.72 7.50
N ILE A 319 -25.84 23.19 6.32
CA ILE A 319 -27.21 23.32 5.82
C ILE A 319 -28.20 22.51 6.68
N ILE A 320 -27.75 21.33 7.15
CA ILE A 320 -28.56 20.43 7.99
C ILE A 320 -28.68 20.97 9.43
N TYR A 321 -27.58 21.43 10.00
CA TYR A 321 -27.48 21.89 11.39
C TYR A 321 -27.52 23.41 11.45
N SER A 322 -28.47 23.97 12.19
CA SER A 322 -28.67 25.42 12.26
C SER A 322 -27.42 26.19 12.72
N GLN A 323 -27.30 27.46 12.34
CA GLN A 323 -26.19 28.34 12.72
C GLN A 323 -26.01 28.52 14.24
N LYS A 324 -27.04 28.19 15.04
CA LYS A 324 -27.03 28.36 16.51
C LYS A 324 -26.61 27.11 17.28
N SER A 325 -26.47 25.96 16.61
CA SER A 325 -26.16 24.69 17.27
C SER A 325 -24.87 24.75 18.09
N GLY A 326 -23.85 25.45 17.59
CA GLY A 326 -22.56 25.57 18.25
C GLY A 326 -22.49 26.60 19.37
N ALA A 327 -23.49 27.47 19.53
CA ALA A 327 -23.51 28.47 20.60
C ALA A 327 -24.06 27.90 21.92
N ALA A 328 -24.88 26.85 21.84
CA ALA A 328 -25.51 26.24 22.99
C ALA A 328 -24.50 25.51 23.90
N ASN A 329 -24.70 25.62 25.21
CA ASN A 329 -23.84 24.94 26.21
C ASN A 329 -24.63 24.07 27.18
N ALA A 330 -25.97 24.19 27.22
CA ALA A 330 -26.85 23.42 28.12
C ALA A 330 -26.34 23.36 29.58
N CYS A 331 -25.95 24.53 30.11
CA CYS A 331 -25.53 24.66 31.50
C CYS A 331 -26.73 24.51 32.45
N PRO A 332 -26.58 23.76 33.56
CA PRO A 332 -27.64 23.65 34.56
C PRO A 332 -27.91 25.01 35.21
N HIS A 333 -29.16 25.30 35.53
CA HIS A 333 -29.52 26.41 36.42
C HIS A 333 -29.55 25.90 37.85
N VAL A 334 -28.86 26.62 38.72
CA VAL A 334 -28.70 26.29 40.14
C VAL A 334 -29.55 27.28 40.93
N GLU A 335 -30.46 26.77 41.76
CA GLU A 335 -31.28 27.57 42.68
C GLU A 335 -31.21 26.96 44.09
N ARG A 336 -31.19 27.80 45.13
CA ARG A 336 -31.07 27.34 46.53
C ARG A 336 -32.36 26.71 47.05
N GLU A 337 -33.50 27.26 46.67
CA GLU A 337 -34.83 26.80 47.10
C GLU A 337 -35.70 26.54 45.89
N PHE A 338 -36.44 25.42 45.93
CA PHE A 338 -37.36 25.06 44.86
C PHE A 338 -38.71 25.73 45.13
N ASP A 339 -39.01 26.83 44.44
CA ASP A 339 -40.28 27.55 44.59
C ASP A 339 -41.24 27.22 43.43
N PHE A 340 -42.25 26.41 43.74
CA PHE A 340 -43.25 25.94 42.78
C PHE A 340 -44.10 27.08 42.19
N GLN A 341 -44.36 28.14 42.97
CA GLN A 341 -45.23 29.24 42.55
C GLN A 341 -44.52 30.17 41.58
N SER A 342 -43.23 30.45 41.80
CA SER A 342 -42.43 31.19 40.82
C SER A 342 -42.14 30.36 39.57
N MET A 343 -41.91 29.04 39.65
CA MET A 343 -41.69 28.19 38.47
C MET A 343 -42.85 28.18 37.48
N ALA A 344 -44.08 28.30 37.99
CA ALA A 344 -45.30 28.36 37.20
C ALA A 344 -45.53 29.71 36.52
N SER A 345 -44.78 30.74 36.90
CA SER A 345 -44.87 32.06 36.28
C SER A 345 -44.51 31.98 34.79
N GLU A 346 -45.15 32.82 33.97
CA GLU A 346 -44.89 32.88 32.53
C GLU A 346 -43.41 33.15 32.21
N ALA A 347 -42.72 33.91 33.07
CA ALA A 347 -41.29 34.20 32.95
C ALA A 347 -40.42 32.95 33.14
N ASN A 348 -40.72 32.11 34.14
CA ASN A 348 -39.95 30.89 34.41
C ASN A 348 -40.31 29.74 33.45
N ILE A 349 -41.54 29.70 32.93
CA ILE A 349 -41.92 28.81 31.82
C ILE A 349 -41.12 29.12 30.55
N LYS A 350 -40.99 30.40 30.19
CA LYS A 350 -40.14 30.82 29.05
C LYS A 350 -38.68 30.46 29.26
N ARG A 351 -38.16 30.52 30.50
CA ARG A 351 -36.79 30.09 30.83
C ARG A 351 -36.61 28.57 30.65
N LEU A 352 -37.56 27.76 31.09
CA LEU A 352 -37.55 26.31 30.87
C LEU A 352 -37.56 25.94 29.39
N GLU A 353 -38.33 26.66 28.58
CA GLU A 353 -38.35 26.49 27.12
C GLU A 353 -36.98 26.84 26.50
N VAL A 354 -36.31 27.89 26.97
CA VAL A 354 -34.94 28.23 26.56
C VAL A 354 -33.96 27.12 26.95
N GLN A 355 -34.03 26.56 28.16
CA GLN A 355 -33.18 25.44 28.57
C GLN A 355 -33.42 24.17 27.75
N HIS A 356 -34.68 23.85 27.45
CA HIS A 356 -35.01 22.71 26.61
C HIS A 356 -34.44 22.87 25.19
N ASN A 357 -34.59 24.06 24.61
CA ASN A 357 -34.02 24.39 23.30
C ASN A 357 -32.47 24.32 23.32
N GLU A 358 -31.82 24.82 24.37
CA GLU A 358 -30.36 24.70 24.56
C GLU A 358 -29.90 23.23 24.62
N LEU A 359 -30.68 22.36 25.27
CA LEU A 359 -30.39 20.92 25.32
C LEU A 359 -30.49 20.26 23.94
N ILE A 360 -31.54 20.58 23.17
CA ILE A 360 -31.71 20.09 21.79
C ILE A 360 -30.53 20.54 20.93
N LEU A 361 -30.19 21.83 20.95
CA LEU A 361 -29.07 22.39 20.18
C LEU A 361 -27.72 21.75 20.57
N THR A 362 -27.54 21.42 21.84
CA THR A 362 -26.35 20.70 22.34
C THR A 362 -26.26 19.29 21.76
N PHE A 363 -27.36 18.55 21.71
CA PHE A 363 -27.42 17.23 21.07
C PHE A 363 -27.19 17.30 19.55
N GLU A 364 -27.75 18.31 18.89
CA GLU A 364 -27.50 18.59 17.48
C GLU A 364 -26.01 18.86 17.22
N ASN A 365 -25.34 19.64 18.08
CA ASN A 365 -23.92 19.94 17.97
C ASN A 365 -23.03 18.71 18.19
N VAL A 366 -23.36 17.83 19.15
CA VAL A 366 -22.67 16.54 19.30
C VAL A 366 -22.86 15.66 18.06
N SER A 367 -24.07 15.65 17.50
CA SER A 367 -24.37 14.90 16.28
C SER A 367 -23.59 15.42 15.08
N LEU A 368 -23.48 16.73 14.93
CA LEU A 368 -22.63 17.40 13.94
C LEU A 368 -21.19 16.89 14.02
N PHE A 369 -20.55 16.94 15.20
CA PHE A 369 -19.16 16.51 15.35
C PHE A 369 -18.99 15.01 15.12
N PHE A 370 -19.93 14.19 15.57
CA PHE A 370 -19.91 12.74 15.33
C PHE A 370 -19.99 12.42 13.84
N LEU A 371 -20.93 13.02 13.12
CA LEU A 371 -21.10 12.80 11.69
C LEU A 371 -19.93 13.36 10.89
N LEU A 372 -19.37 14.51 11.28
CA LEU A 372 -18.17 15.06 10.67
C LEU A 372 -16.96 14.11 10.84
N LEU A 373 -16.73 13.61 12.06
CA LEU A 373 -15.69 12.62 12.36
C LEU A 373 -15.87 11.34 11.55
N TYR A 374 -17.11 10.83 11.49
CA TYR A 374 -17.46 9.62 10.76
C TYR A 374 -17.26 9.77 9.24
N SER A 375 -17.83 10.82 8.64
CA SER A 375 -17.73 11.07 7.20
C SER A 375 -16.29 11.26 6.74
N PHE A 376 -15.48 11.97 7.53
CA PHE A 376 -14.05 12.15 7.27
C PHE A 376 -13.31 10.80 7.27
N SER A 377 -13.50 10.04 8.35
CA SER A 377 -12.88 8.72 8.55
C SER A 377 -13.26 7.75 7.42
N MET A 378 -14.53 7.70 7.02
CA MET A 378 -15.02 6.84 5.94
C MET A 378 -14.45 7.22 4.57
N CYS A 379 -14.35 8.52 4.27
CA CYS A 379 -13.79 8.99 3.01
C CYS A 379 -12.32 8.55 2.87
N VAL A 380 -11.52 8.79 3.91
CA VAL A 380 -10.10 8.42 3.92
C VAL A 380 -9.92 6.90 3.85
N LEU A 381 -10.71 6.14 4.61
CA LEU A 381 -10.72 4.68 4.58
C LEU A 381 -10.99 4.13 3.17
N ALA A 382 -12.02 4.62 2.50
CA ALA A 382 -12.41 4.15 1.16
C ALA A 382 -11.34 4.46 0.10
N VAL A 383 -10.81 5.68 0.08
CA VAL A 383 -9.80 6.10 -0.92
C VAL A 383 -8.48 5.36 -0.73
N THR A 384 -8.12 5.05 0.50
CA THR A 384 -6.88 4.31 0.81
C THR A 384 -7.02 2.82 0.50
N ALA A 385 -8.15 2.19 0.82
CA ALA A 385 -8.45 0.81 0.46
C ALA A 385 -8.50 0.58 -1.07
N LEU A 386 -8.94 1.58 -1.83
CA LEU A 386 -8.95 1.56 -3.29
C LEU A 386 -7.55 1.61 -3.91
N SER A 387 -6.70 2.51 -3.41
CA SER A 387 -5.40 2.83 -4.04
C SER A 387 -4.24 1.94 -3.59
N PHE A 388 -4.31 1.37 -2.38
CA PHE A 388 -3.21 0.59 -1.84
C PHE A 388 -2.93 -0.75 -2.55
N PRO A 389 -3.94 -1.57 -2.93
CA PRO A 389 -3.71 -2.81 -3.69
C PRO A 389 -2.84 -2.63 -4.94
N LEU A 390 -3.07 -1.53 -5.68
CA LEU A 390 -2.32 -1.20 -6.90
C LEU A 390 -0.85 -0.88 -6.61
N ASN A 391 -0.59 -0.15 -5.52
CA ASN A 391 0.77 0.17 -5.08
C ASN A 391 1.48 -1.06 -4.48
N MET A 392 0.74 -1.98 -3.88
CA MET A 392 1.26 -3.21 -3.26
C MET A 392 1.93 -4.12 -4.30
N GLN A 393 1.37 -4.25 -5.50
CA GLN A 393 1.99 -5.06 -6.56
C GLN A 393 3.37 -4.54 -6.96
N ILE A 394 3.53 -3.21 -7.03
CA ILE A 394 4.81 -2.57 -7.32
C ILE A 394 5.78 -2.76 -6.16
N LEU A 395 5.30 -2.62 -4.92
CA LEU A 395 6.08 -2.82 -3.71
C LEU A 395 6.70 -4.22 -3.66
N LEU A 396 5.88 -5.26 -3.87
CA LEU A 396 6.34 -6.65 -3.86
C LEU A 396 7.45 -6.87 -4.89
N LYS A 397 7.27 -6.34 -6.11
CA LYS A 397 8.29 -6.44 -7.17
C LYS A 397 9.58 -5.68 -6.84
N GLU A 398 9.49 -4.45 -6.35
CA GLU A 398 10.68 -3.64 -6.04
C GLU A 398 11.46 -4.22 -4.84
N THR A 399 10.77 -4.79 -3.87
CA THR A 399 11.39 -5.44 -2.71
C THR A 399 11.94 -6.82 -3.01
N SER A 400 11.29 -7.62 -3.86
CA SER A 400 11.83 -8.90 -4.35
C SER A 400 13.10 -8.67 -5.18
N ASN A 401 13.16 -7.58 -5.95
CA ASN A 401 14.37 -7.15 -6.66
C ASN A 401 15.40 -6.46 -5.73
N GLY A 402 15.12 -6.39 -4.43
CA GLY A 402 16.01 -5.84 -3.40
C GLY A 402 16.33 -4.35 -3.55
N TRP A 403 15.42 -3.55 -4.11
CA TRP A 403 15.64 -2.10 -4.21
C TRP A 403 15.65 -1.44 -2.81
N TYR A 404 14.77 -1.90 -1.92
CA TYR A 404 14.67 -1.44 -0.54
C TYR A 404 13.87 -2.42 0.31
N SER A 405 14.01 -2.34 1.64
CA SER A 405 13.25 -3.17 2.57
C SER A 405 11.81 -2.67 2.79
N MET A 406 10.92 -3.56 3.24
CA MET A 406 9.54 -3.21 3.62
C MET A 406 9.38 -2.11 4.68
N PRO A 407 10.11 -2.07 5.81
CA PRO A 407 9.95 -1.02 6.81
C PRO A 407 10.14 0.40 6.25
N ARG A 408 11.10 0.57 5.33
CA ARG A 408 11.39 1.85 4.65
C ARG A 408 10.17 2.33 3.86
N PHE A 409 9.47 1.42 3.18
CA PHE A 409 8.26 1.78 2.43
C PHE A 409 7.08 2.15 3.33
N VAL A 410 6.80 1.34 4.37
CA VAL A 410 5.67 1.62 5.29
C VAL A 410 5.86 2.97 5.99
N MET A 411 7.09 3.27 6.41
CA MET A 411 7.44 4.59 6.96
C MET A 411 7.30 5.69 5.92
N ALA A 412 7.86 5.52 4.72
CA ALA A 412 7.78 6.52 3.66
C ALA A 412 6.34 6.82 3.23
N LYS A 413 5.48 5.79 3.16
CA LYS A 413 4.07 5.96 2.85
C LYS A 413 3.34 6.76 3.92
N THR A 414 3.59 6.46 5.19
CA THR A 414 3.01 7.20 6.32
C THR A 414 3.45 8.67 6.31
N LEU A 415 4.74 8.94 6.08
CA LEU A 415 5.28 10.31 6.01
C LEU A 415 4.80 11.08 4.78
N ALA A 416 4.61 10.41 3.63
CA ALA A 416 4.10 11.05 2.43
C ALA A 416 2.63 11.46 2.57
N ASP A 417 1.81 10.68 3.27
CA ASP A 417 0.38 11.00 3.43
C ASP A 417 0.13 12.05 4.52
N LEU A 418 1.05 12.18 5.49
CA LEU A 418 0.91 13.02 6.68
C LEU A 418 0.49 14.48 6.38
N PRO A 419 1.08 15.23 5.42
CA PRO A 419 0.68 16.62 5.20
C PRO A 419 -0.78 16.80 4.78
N ILE A 420 -1.32 15.85 4.02
CA ILE A 420 -2.73 15.89 3.58
C ILE A 420 -3.64 15.53 4.76
N GLU A 421 -3.24 14.54 5.56
CA GLU A 421 -3.99 14.13 6.75
C GLU A 421 -3.99 15.18 7.86
N LEU A 422 -3.02 16.11 7.90
CA LEU A 422 -3.06 17.27 8.81
C LEU A 422 -3.90 18.42 8.25
N THR A 423 -3.76 18.71 6.95
CA THR A 423 -4.39 19.89 6.35
C THR A 423 -5.90 19.71 6.13
N MET A 424 -6.35 18.52 5.73
CA MET A 424 -7.77 18.28 5.41
C MET A 424 -8.70 18.36 6.64
N PRO A 425 -8.40 17.74 7.81
CA PRO A 425 -9.25 17.92 9.00
C PRO A 425 -9.22 19.37 9.49
N MET A 426 -8.07 20.04 9.42
CA MET A 426 -7.93 21.43 9.85
C MET A 426 -8.82 22.37 9.04
N THR A 427 -8.87 22.23 7.71
CA THR A 427 -9.76 23.04 6.87
C THR A 427 -11.23 22.70 7.12
N SER A 428 -11.59 21.42 7.21
CA SER A 428 -12.97 20.99 7.49
C SER A 428 -13.47 21.50 8.85
N VAL A 429 -12.66 21.40 9.90
CA VAL A 429 -13.00 21.90 11.24
C VAL A 429 -13.09 23.42 11.25
N ALA A 430 -12.17 24.14 10.59
CA ALA A 430 -12.22 25.60 10.52
C ALA A 430 -13.52 26.10 9.85
N ILE A 431 -13.96 25.45 8.77
CA ILE A 431 -15.22 25.74 8.11
C ILE A 431 -16.40 25.42 9.05
N ALA A 432 -16.43 24.21 9.64
CA ALA A 432 -17.52 23.81 10.52
C ALA A 432 -17.64 24.70 11.77
N TYR A 433 -16.52 25.06 12.41
CA TYR A 433 -16.49 25.91 13.62
C TYR A 433 -17.05 27.30 13.35
N THR A 434 -16.67 27.91 12.23
CA THR A 434 -17.10 29.27 11.86
C THR A 434 -18.57 29.30 11.45
N LEU A 435 -19.02 28.32 10.68
CA LEU A 435 -20.41 28.27 10.20
C LEU A 435 -21.42 27.92 11.28
N THR A 436 -21.05 27.12 12.28
CA THR A 436 -21.98 26.61 13.30
C THR A 436 -22.03 27.45 14.58
N GLY A 437 -21.33 28.59 14.61
CA GLY A 437 -21.36 29.52 15.73
C GLY A 437 -20.65 29.00 17.00
N GLN A 438 -19.63 28.16 16.85
CA GLN A 438 -18.83 27.70 17.99
C GLN A 438 -18.10 28.88 18.67
N PRO A 439 -17.80 28.79 19.99
CA PRO A 439 -17.11 29.85 20.72
C PRO A 439 -15.81 30.27 20.03
N SER A 440 -15.74 31.55 19.67
CA SER A 440 -14.85 32.04 18.61
C SER A 440 -13.48 32.48 19.13
N SER A 441 -12.46 31.74 18.72
CA SER A 441 -11.07 32.19 18.63
C SER A 441 -10.35 31.33 17.58
N TYR A 442 -9.71 31.97 16.60
CA TYR A 442 -9.00 31.28 15.50
C TYR A 442 -7.78 30.48 15.98
N LEU A 443 -7.34 30.72 17.23
CA LEU A 443 -6.26 30.02 17.94
C LEU A 443 -6.77 29.41 19.24
N CYS A 444 -8.08 29.14 19.35
CA CYS A 444 -8.62 28.52 20.55
C CYS A 444 -8.04 27.12 20.70
N TRP A 445 -7.45 26.84 21.85
CA TRP A 445 -6.89 25.52 22.17
C TRP A 445 -7.96 24.40 21.97
N ARG A 446 -9.25 24.71 22.20
CA ARG A 446 -10.36 23.78 21.97
C ARG A 446 -10.45 23.33 20.51
N MET A 447 -10.37 24.27 19.57
CA MET A 447 -10.40 23.97 18.12
C MET A 447 -9.16 23.17 17.71
N LEU A 448 -7.98 23.50 18.25
CA LEU A 448 -6.74 22.77 17.96
C LEU A 448 -6.79 21.33 18.46
N ILE A 449 -7.31 21.08 19.68
CA ILE A 449 -7.45 19.72 20.20
C ILE A 449 -8.51 18.96 19.43
N VAL A 450 -9.67 19.55 19.09
CA VAL A 450 -10.68 18.90 18.24
C VAL A 450 -10.09 18.52 16.88
N THR A 451 -9.31 19.42 16.27
CA THR A 451 -8.60 19.14 15.02
C THR A 451 -7.61 17.99 15.19
N ALA A 452 -6.82 17.98 16.28
CA ALA A 452 -5.86 16.91 16.56
C ALA A 452 -6.53 15.55 16.76
N VAL A 453 -7.66 15.49 17.48
CA VAL A 453 -8.48 14.28 17.65
C VAL A 453 -8.99 13.77 16.30
N MET A 454 -9.52 14.67 15.46
CA MET A 454 -10.00 14.30 14.13
C MET A 454 -8.86 13.81 13.21
N THR A 455 -7.70 14.47 13.22
CA THR A 455 -6.51 14.03 12.49
C THR A 455 -6.06 12.65 12.94
N LEU A 456 -6.03 12.39 14.26
CA LEU A 456 -5.61 11.10 14.79
C LEU A 456 -6.58 9.97 14.39
N CYS A 457 -7.89 10.21 14.48
CA CYS A 457 -8.90 9.26 14.00
C CYS A 457 -8.80 9.03 12.49
N SER A 458 -8.49 10.06 11.71
CA SER A 458 -8.24 9.91 10.27
C SER A 458 -7.01 9.05 9.98
N LEU A 459 -5.89 9.28 10.68
CA LEU A 459 -4.67 8.49 10.53
C LEU A 459 -4.89 7.01 10.87
N ILE A 460 -5.74 6.72 11.86
CA ILE A 460 -6.16 5.36 12.18
C ILE A 460 -7.00 4.78 11.03
N SER A 461 -8.00 5.50 10.55
CA SER A 461 -8.87 5.09 9.43
C SER A 461 -8.09 4.83 8.14
N GLN A 462 -7.12 5.70 7.84
CA GLN A 462 -6.17 5.52 6.76
C GLN A 462 -5.40 4.20 6.92
N THR A 463 -4.90 3.91 8.12
CA THR A 463 -4.11 2.70 8.39
C THR A 463 -4.96 1.44 8.25
N GLN A 464 -6.22 1.50 8.68
CA GLN A 464 -7.19 0.44 8.45
C GLN A 464 -7.43 0.21 6.95
N GLY A 465 -7.52 1.26 6.14
CA GLY A 465 -7.66 1.15 4.69
C GLY A 465 -6.43 0.55 4.01
N LEU A 466 -5.23 0.93 4.45
CA LEU A 466 -3.97 0.30 4.01
C LEU A 466 -3.93 -1.19 4.39
N LEU A 467 -4.39 -1.55 5.59
CA LEU A 467 -4.42 -2.93 6.08
C LEU A 467 -5.34 -3.81 5.23
N PHE A 468 -6.59 -3.38 5.01
CA PHE A 468 -7.51 -4.13 4.17
C PHE A 468 -7.08 -4.14 2.70
N GLY A 469 -6.49 -3.05 2.21
CA GLY A 469 -5.83 -3.02 0.90
C GLY A 469 -4.70 -4.05 0.76
N ALA A 470 -3.93 -4.28 1.83
CA ALA A 470 -2.88 -5.30 1.86
C ALA A 470 -3.45 -6.72 1.89
N CYS A 471 -4.45 -6.96 2.74
CA CYS A 471 -5.10 -8.27 2.89
C CYS A 471 -5.74 -8.73 1.57
N PHE A 472 -6.44 -7.82 0.89
CA PHE A 472 -7.22 -8.09 -0.32
C PHE A 472 -6.55 -7.54 -1.59
N MET A 473 -5.21 -7.61 -1.69
CA MET A 473 -4.47 -7.01 -2.82
C MET A 473 -4.88 -7.53 -4.22
N ASN A 474 -5.44 -8.75 -4.29
CA ASN A 474 -5.88 -9.37 -5.54
C ASN A 474 -7.31 -8.98 -5.95
N ASN A 475 -8.08 -8.36 -5.05
CA ASN A 475 -9.45 -7.96 -5.31
C ASN A 475 -9.73 -6.60 -4.67
N VAL A 476 -9.60 -5.56 -5.47
CA VAL A 476 -9.80 -4.16 -5.04
C VAL A 476 -11.23 -3.91 -4.54
N GLN A 477 -12.23 -4.56 -5.13
CA GLN A 477 -13.62 -4.41 -4.70
C GLN A 477 -13.84 -4.98 -3.30
N ALA A 478 -13.28 -6.16 -3.03
CA ALA A 478 -13.30 -6.76 -1.69
C ALA A 478 -12.57 -5.88 -0.67
N ALA A 479 -11.42 -5.31 -1.03
CA ALA A 479 -10.67 -4.40 -0.16
C ALA A 479 -11.54 -3.21 0.31
N VAL A 480 -12.22 -2.53 -0.62
CA VAL A 480 -13.08 -1.38 -0.31
C VAL A 480 -14.29 -1.80 0.52
N PHE A 481 -15.04 -2.82 0.08
CA PHE A 481 -16.25 -3.26 0.77
C PHE A 481 -15.98 -3.73 2.21
N VAL A 482 -14.99 -4.61 2.40
CA VAL A 482 -14.66 -5.15 3.72
C VAL A 482 -14.12 -4.05 4.64
N SER A 483 -13.32 -3.12 4.10
CA SER A 483 -12.83 -1.98 4.90
C SER A 483 -13.99 -1.15 5.45
N GLN A 484 -14.99 -0.82 4.63
CA GLN A 484 -16.15 -0.05 5.07
C GLN A 484 -17.03 -0.86 6.04
N ALA A 485 -17.33 -2.12 5.72
CA ALA A 485 -18.13 -3.00 6.58
C ALA A 485 -17.49 -3.19 7.96
N SER A 486 -16.15 -3.22 8.05
CA SER A 486 -15.44 -3.35 9.31
C SER A 486 -15.61 -2.15 10.26
N SER A 487 -16.08 -1.00 9.77
CA SER A 487 -16.35 0.17 10.62
C SER A 487 -17.67 0.08 11.39
N LEU A 488 -18.64 -0.69 10.88
CA LEU A 488 -19.99 -0.75 11.42
C LEU A 488 -20.05 -1.18 12.90
N PRO A 489 -19.33 -2.23 13.35
CA PRO A 489 -19.32 -2.60 14.77
C PRO A 489 -18.80 -1.48 15.67
N TRP A 490 -17.79 -0.74 15.20
CA TRP A 490 -17.18 0.36 15.97
C TRP A 490 -18.11 1.56 16.09
N ILE A 491 -18.94 1.82 15.08
CA ILE A 491 -19.98 2.85 15.13
C ILE A 491 -21.06 2.49 16.15
N LEU A 492 -21.48 1.22 16.19
CA LEU A 492 -22.46 0.74 17.19
C LEU A 492 -21.92 0.86 18.62
N LEU A 493 -20.61 0.67 18.80
CA LEU A 493 -19.92 0.79 20.08
C LEU A 493 -19.43 2.22 20.38
N SER A 494 -19.84 3.23 19.62
CA SER A 494 -19.34 4.61 19.75
C SER A 494 -19.89 5.39 20.94
N GLY A 495 -20.92 4.89 21.63
CA GLY A 495 -21.66 5.67 22.62
C GLY A 495 -22.60 6.73 22.02
N PHE A 496 -22.64 6.88 20.69
CA PHE A 496 -23.55 7.78 19.98
C PHE A 496 -24.89 7.10 19.65
N THR A 497 -24.87 5.84 19.22
CA THR A 497 -26.07 5.07 18.84
C THR A 497 -26.76 4.43 20.04
N THR A 498 -25.98 3.96 21.01
CA THR A 498 -26.44 3.36 22.26
C THR A 498 -25.57 3.86 23.41
N ARG A 499 -26.16 4.03 24.60
CA ARG A 499 -25.42 4.47 25.79
C ARG A 499 -24.44 3.37 26.22
N VAL A 500 -23.19 3.74 26.49
CA VAL A 500 -22.12 2.79 26.85
C VAL A 500 -22.40 2.08 28.19
N SER A 501 -23.05 2.74 29.14
CA SER A 501 -23.40 2.16 30.44
C SER A 501 -24.52 1.10 30.36
N GLU A 502 -25.28 1.05 29.27
CA GLU A 502 -26.27 -0.01 29.00
C GLU A 502 -25.66 -1.21 28.27
N LEU A 503 -24.43 -1.10 27.76
CA LEU A 503 -23.78 -2.20 27.07
C LEU A 503 -23.39 -3.32 28.06
N PRO A 504 -23.55 -4.60 27.67
CA PRO A 504 -22.99 -5.74 28.40
C PRO A 504 -21.49 -5.57 28.66
N THR A 505 -20.98 -6.12 29.77
CA THR A 505 -19.61 -5.91 30.25
C THR A 505 -18.53 -6.15 29.17
N LEU A 506 -18.68 -7.18 28.34
CA LEU A 506 -17.75 -7.48 27.24
C LEU A 506 -17.75 -6.38 26.16
N LEU A 507 -18.92 -5.94 25.71
CA LEU A 507 -19.05 -4.91 24.69
C LEU A 507 -18.63 -3.53 25.23
N ARG A 508 -18.83 -3.29 26.53
CA ARG A 508 -18.32 -2.10 27.21
C ARG A 508 -16.79 -2.05 27.16
N TRP A 509 -16.10 -3.16 27.43
CA TRP A 509 -14.64 -3.21 27.29
C TRP A 509 -14.19 -3.05 25.83
N LEU A 510 -14.84 -3.75 24.89
CA LEU A 510 -14.52 -3.65 23.46
C LEU A 510 -14.74 -2.24 22.88
N SER A 511 -15.66 -1.47 23.45
CA SER A 511 -15.94 -0.11 22.96
C SER A 511 -14.75 0.85 23.11
N PHE A 512 -13.77 0.56 23.98
CA PHE A 512 -12.50 1.31 24.03
C PHE A 512 -11.62 1.11 22.78
N GLY A 513 -11.92 0.10 21.95
CA GLY A 513 -11.31 -0.05 20.62
C GLY A 513 -11.95 0.83 19.55
N SER A 514 -13.12 1.44 19.82
CA SER A 514 -13.80 2.30 18.86
C SER A 514 -13.17 3.69 18.81
N ILE A 515 -12.56 4.03 17.67
CA ILE A 515 -12.07 5.39 17.40
C ILE A 515 -13.20 6.43 17.44
N TYR A 516 -14.43 6.03 17.13
CA TYR A 516 -15.59 6.92 17.15
C TYR A 516 -16.02 7.24 18.58
N ARG A 517 -15.93 6.27 19.50
CA ARG A 517 -16.16 6.49 20.93
C ARG A 517 -15.15 7.47 21.49
N LEU A 518 -13.87 7.12 21.37
CA LEU A 518 -12.76 7.92 21.90
C LEU A 518 -12.75 9.32 21.27
N GLY A 519 -13.04 9.42 19.97
CA GLY A 519 -13.11 10.68 19.25
C GLY A 519 -14.25 11.58 19.75
N ILE A 520 -15.49 11.06 19.85
CA ILE A 520 -16.63 11.88 20.26
C ILE A 520 -16.57 12.25 21.75
N GLU A 521 -16.17 11.33 22.63
CA GLU A 521 -16.01 11.62 24.06
C GLU A 521 -14.91 12.67 24.28
N SER A 522 -13.80 12.62 23.53
CA SER A 522 -12.76 13.67 23.56
C SER A 522 -13.27 15.02 23.06
N ILE A 523 -14.02 15.05 21.95
CA ILE A 523 -14.58 16.29 21.42
C ILE A 523 -15.61 16.89 22.39
N VAL A 524 -16.45 16.06 23.01
CA VAL A 524 -17.43 16.50 24.01
C VAL A 524 -16.73 17.06 25.26
N ALA A 525 -15.71 16.37 25.79
CA ALA A 525 -14.90 16.84 26.91
C ALA A 525 -14.26 18.20 26.61
N VAL A 526 -13.65 18.35 25.43
CA VAL A 526 -12.98 19.59 25.01
C VAL A 526 -13.97 20.71 24.69
N ARG A 527 -15.16 20.40 24.16
CA ARG A 527 -16.13 21.44 23.78
C ARG A 527 -16.91 21.94 25.00
N TYR A 528 -17.31 21.04 25.90
CA TYR A 528 -18.23 21.35 27.00
C TYR A 528 -17.56 21.39 28.38
N GLY A 529 -16.38 20.77 28.56
CA GLY A 529 -15.63 20.81 29.82
C GLY A 529 -14.77 22.06 30.00
N PHE A 530 -13.88 22.04 30.99
CA PHE A 530 -12.91 23.07 31.31
C PHE A 530 -13.56 24.43 31.60
N GLY A 531 -14.52 24.43 32.53
CA GLY A 531 -15.14 25.66 33.06
C GLY A 531 -16.02 26.42 32.07
N MET A 532 -16.73 25.73 31.16
CA MET A 532 -17.65 26.38 30.22
C MET A 532 -18.89 26.97 30.89
N CYS A 533 -19.38 26.36 31.98
CA CYS A 533 -20.51 26.89 32.73
C CYS A 533 -20.02 27.86 33.80
N PRO A 534 -20.57 29.08 33.87
CA PRO A 534 -20.29 29.98 34.97
C PRO A 534 -20.81 29.37 36.27
N CYS A 535 -20.01 29.43 37.32
CA CYS A 535 -20.42 29.06 38.67
C CYS A 535 -20.36 30.27 39.58
N ASP A 536 -21.40 30.47 40.38
CA ASP A 536 -21.43 31.45 41.45
C ASP A 536 -21.10 30.74 42.78
N GLN A 537 -19.93 31.06 43.34
CA GLN A 537 -19.46 30.47 44.60
C GLN A 537 -20.37 30.81 45.78
N GLU A 538 -21.07 31.96 45.74
CA GLU A 538 -21.99 32.31 46.82
C GLU A 538 -23.17 31.34 46.85
N LEU A 539 -23.67 30.92 45.69
CA LEU A 539 -24.85 30.07 45.56
C LEU A 539 -24.60 28.60 45.97
N VAL A 540 -23.35 28.15 45.93
CA VAL A 540 -22.94 26.73 46.05
C VAL A 540 -22.30 26.39 47.42
N ASN A 541 -22.17 27.34 48.35
CA ASN A 541 -21.55 27.07 49.66
C ASN A 541 -22.46 26.28 50.64
N ASP A 542 -21.90 25.19 51.19
CA ASP A 542 -22.29 24.40 52.37
C ASP A 542 -23.71 23.78 52.45
N THR A 543 -24.61 24.10 51.54
CA THR A 543 -25.92 23.43 51.40
C THR A 543 -26.12 22.90 49.98
N PRO A 544 -26.61 21.66 49.78
CA PRO A 544 -26.76 21.07 48.45
C PRO A 544 -27.75 21.90 47.63
N ALA A 545 -27.23 22.60 46.62
CA ALA A 545 -28.05 23.34 45.68
C ALA A 545 -28.74 22.36 44.72
N LYS A 546 -30.03 22.56 44.45
CA LYS A 546 -30.82 21.66 43.61
C LYS A 546 -30.83 22.18 42.18
N ILE A 547 -30.68 21.28 41.19
CA ILE A 547 -30.92 21.63 39.79
C ILE A 547 -32.42 21.67 39.58
N VAL A 548 -32.89 22.79 39.04
CA VAL A 548 -34.31 23.04 38.80
C VAL A 548 -34.62 22.86 37.32
N GLY A 549 -35.59 21.99 37.02
CA GLY A 549 -36.08 21.74 35.66
C GLY A 549 -37.38 20.93 35.68
N ILE A 550 -38.42 21.42 34.99
CA ILE A 550 -39.69 20.70 34.79
C ILE A 550 -39.71 20.12 33.36
N PRO A 551 -39.86 18.80 33.18
CA PRO A 551 -40.08 18.19 31.87
C PRO A 551 -41.42 18.66 31.28
N ASP A 552 -41.44 18.93 29.98
CA ASP A 552 -42.62 19.43 29.25
C ASP A 552 -43.89 18.58 29.45
N GLN A 553 -43.74 17.28 29.66
CA GLN A 553 -44.86 16.36 29.92
C GLN A 553 -45.59 16.63 31.24
N LEU A 554 -44.93 17.28 32.20
CA LEU A 554 -45.52 17.64 33.49
C LEU A 554 -46.06 19.08 33.52
N ARG A 555 -45.84 19.85 32.45
CA ARG A 555 -46.21 21.28 32.36
C ARG A 555 -47.73 21.50 32.46
N SER A 556 -48.53 20.67 31.78
CA SER A 556 -50.00 20.75 31.82
C SER A 556 -50.56 20.33 33.17
N VAL A 557 -49.99 19.28 33.75
CA VAL A 557 -50.35 18.77 35.07
C VAL A 557 -50.02 19.81 36.14
N MET A 558 -48.81 20.36 36.15
CA MET A 558 -48.41 21.38 37.11
C MET A 558 -49.26 22.65 36.99
N ARG A 559 -49.51 23.17 35.79
CA ARG A 559 -50.40 24.33 35.60
C ARG A 559 -51.81 24.08 36.11
N TYR A 560 -52.40 22.93 35.77
CA TYR A 560 -53.74 22.56 36.23
C TYR A 560 -53.87 22.56 37.76
N TYR A 561 -52.88 22.00 38.46
CA TYR A 561 -52.87 21.97 39.92
C TYR A 561 -52.52 23.33 40.56
N LEU A 562 -51.71 24.16 39.91
CA LEU A 562 -51.44 25.55 40.34
C LEU A 562 -52.67 26.43 40.22
N ASP A 563 -53.41 26.33 39.11
CA ASP A 563 -54.64 27.07 38.89
C ASP A 563 -55.67 26.74 39.99
N MET A 564 -55.75 25.46 40.38
CA MET A 564 -56.58 24.98 41.49
C MET A 564 -56.18 25.57 42.85
N TYR A 565 -54.90 25.92 43.05
CA TYR A 565 -54.39 26.53 44.29
C TYR A 565 -54.56 28.06 44.31
N THR A 566 -54.62 28.70 43.14
CA THR A 566 -54.82 30.15 43.00
C THR A 566 -56.28 30.59 43.03
N GLU A 567 -57.25 29.67 42.91
CA GLU A 567 -58.66 29.99 43.12
C GLU A 567 -58.99 30.09 44.63
N PRO A 568 -59.53 31.22 45.12
CA PRO A 568 -59.90 31.35 46.51
C PRO A 568 -61.26 30.66 46.74
N SER A 569 -61.25 29.37 47.10
CA SER A 569 -62.43 28.70 47.64
C SER A 569 -62.24 28.29 49.10
N ALA A 570 -62.87 29.10 49.94
CA ALA A 570 -63.41 28.89 51.28
C ALA A 570 -62.98 27.65 52.10
N SER A 571 -62.44 28.00 53.27
CA SER A 571 -62.55 27.34 54.57
C SER A 571 -62.07 25.89 54.72
N GLY A 572 -61.04 25.74 55.53
CA GLY A 572 -61.02 24.72 56.55
C GLY A 572 -60.05 23.56 56.34
N THR A 573 -58.95 23.64 57.07
CA THR A 573 -58.19 22.50 57.63
C THR A 573 -57.47 21.56 56.66
N ASN A 574 -56.21 21.93 56.38
CA ASN A 574 -54.97 21.12 56.39
C ASN A 574 -54.01 21.58 55.29
N THR A 575 -53.56 22.84 55.38
CA THR A 575 -52.59 23.44 54.45
C THR A 575 -51.23 22.73 54.49
N ASN A 576 -50.82 22.24 55.67
CA ASN A 576 -49.50 21.64 55.85
C ASN A 576 -49.34 20.29 55.15
N SER A 577 -50.40 19.47 55.01
CA SER A 577 -50.26 18.14 54.38
C SER A 577 -50.17 18.21 52.86
N THR A 578 -50.83 19.19 52.23
CA THR A 578 -50.73 19.42 50.79
C THR A 578 -49.38 20.04 50.45
N GLU A 579 -48.93 21.08 51.16
CA GLU A 579 -47.59 21.65 50.98
C GLU A 579 -46.48 20.59 51.12
N ASP A 580 -46.55 19.74 52.14
CA ASP A 580 -45.53 18.71 52.41
C ASP A 580 -45.53 17.58 51.33
N ILE A 581 -46.71 17.19 50.81
CA ILE A 581 -46.79 16.26 49.66
C ILE A 581 -46.23 16.89 48.38
N PHE A 582 -46.47 18.19 48.17
CA PHE A 582 -45.98 18.92 47.01
C PHE A 582 -44.48 19.18 47.10
N GLU A 583 -43.93 19.58 48.25
CA GLU A 583 -42.47 19.66 48.46
C GLU A 583 -41.81 18.29 48.25
N LYS A 584 -42.46 17.21 48.69
CA LYS A 584 -41.96 15.85 48.50
C LYS A 584 -42.03 15.40 47.03
N MET A 585 -43.08 15.75 46.30
CA MET A 585 -43.22 15.49 44.87
C MET A 585 -42.23 16.34 44.05
N ALA A 586 -42.12 17.63 44.36
CA ALA A 586 -41.19 18.58 43.77
C ALA A 586 -39.73 18.18 44.02
N SER A 587 -39.38 17.80 45.25
CA SER A 587 -38.04 17.29 45.57
C SER A 587 -37.76 15.94 44.92
N THR A 588 -38.76 15.07 44.77
CA THR A 588 -38.61 13.80 44.04
C THR A 588 -38.47 14.03 42.54
N LEU A 589 -39.18 15.00 41.96
CA LEU A 589 -39.08 15.39 40.55
C LEU A 589 -37.79 16.15 40.24
N SER A 590 -37.38 17.06 41.11
CA SER A 590 -36.07 17.70 41.05
C SER A 590 -34.99 16.63 41.14
N ARG A 591 -35.08 15.67 42.07
CA ARG A 591 -34.16 14.51 42.14
C ARG A 591 -34.20 13.59 40.92
N ALA A 592 -35.37 13.44 40.28
CA ALA A 592 -35.53 12.60 39.09
C ALA A 592 -35.03 13.28 37.80
N ASN A 593 -34.99 14.62 37.77
CA ASN A 593 -34.51 15.42 36.63
C ASN A 593 -33.11 16.00 36.82
N THR A 594 -32.62 16.15 38.05
CA THR A 594 -31.18 16.19 38.34
C THR A 594 -30.63 14.84 37.93
N TYR A 595 -29.54 14.80 37.18
CA TYR A 595 -28.88 13.56 36.73
C TYR A 595 -28.22 12.78 37.89
N GLY A 596 -28.77 12.84 39.11
CA GLY A 596 -28.22 12.21 40.31
C GLY A 596 -26.96 12.88 40.84
N VAL A 597 -26.73 14.18 40.56
CA VAL A 597 -25.53 14.91 40.99
C VAL A 597 -25.92 15.97 42.02
N ASP A 598 -25.49 15.77 43.26
CA ASP A 598 -25.57 16.79 44.31
C ASP A 598 -24.48 17.84 44.05
N ILE A 599 -24.87 19.12 43.91
CA ILE A 599 -23.93 20.21 43.68
C ILE A 599 -23.45 20.70 45.04
N VAL A 600 -22.21 20.35 45.40
CA VAL A 600 -21.55 20.76 46.64
C VAL A 600 -20.46 21.78 46.37
N ASN A 601 -19.79 21.68 45.22
CA ASN A 601 -18.72 22.58 44.79
C ASN A 601 -18.97 23.10 43.37
N CYS A 602 -18.32 24.21 43.01
CA CYS A 602 -18.37 24.73 41.64
C CYS A 602 -17.84 23.75 40.58
N HIS A 603 -17.04 22.76 40.98
CA HIS A 603 -16.61 21.68 40.09
C HIS A 603 -17.76 20.75 39.67
N ASP A 604 -18.85 20.69 40.44
CA ASP A 604 -20.02 19.85 40.13
C ASP A 604 -20.94 20.52 39.09
N VAL A 605 -20.76 21.83 38.84
CA VAL A 605 -21.53 22.61 37.86
C VAL A 605 -20.97 22.39 36.46
N ARG A 606 -21.44 21.32 35.81
CA ARG A 606 -21.05 20.94 34.45
C ARG A 606 -22.23 20.82 33.50
N PRO A 607 -22.04 21.06 32.18
CA PRO A 607 -23.07 20.82 31.18
C PRO A 607 -23.69 19.44 31.28
N PHE A 608 -25.00 19.39 31.04
CA PHE A 608 -25.78 18.14 31.05
C PHE A 608 -25.14 17.03 30.22
N ILE A 609 -24.60 17.37 29.06
CA ILE A 609 -24.07 16.40 28.10
C ILE A 609 -22.85 15.62 28.61
N LEU A 610 -22.05 16.21 29.51
CA LEU A 610 -20.94 15.52 30.16
C LEU A 610 -21.45 14.49 31.17
N SER A 611 -22.44 14.86 31.98
CA SER A 611 -23.08 13.94 32.92
C SER A 611 -23.82 12.81 32.21
N ALA A 612 -24.57 13.12 31.15
CA ALA A 612 -25.34 12.14 30.38
C ALA A 612 -24.47 11.09 29.66
N ARG A 613 -23.20 11.42 29.40
CA ARG A 613 -22.22 10.52 28.76
C ARG A 613 -21.20 9.93 29.75
N GLU A 614 -21.27 10.28 31.04
CA GLU A 614 -20.31 9.86 32.06
C GLU A 614 -18.85 10.20 31.68
N VAL A 615 -18.64 11.40 31.12
CA VAL A 615 -17.32 11.86 30.66
C VAL A 615 -16.78 12.93 31.61
N ASP A 616 -15.62 12.64 32.22
CA ASP A 616 -14.89 13.59 33.07
C ASP A 616 -13.73 14.25 32.30
N GLU A 617 -13.35 15.46 32.70
CA GLU A 617 -12.31 16.26 32.04
C GLU A 617 -10.93 15.58 32.09
N ASP A 618 -10.65 14.88 33.18
CA ASP A 618 -9.39 14.15 33.42
C ASP A 618 -9.21 12.93 32.51
N THR A 619 -10.26 12.48 31.82
CA THR A 619 -10.20 11.32 30.92
C THR A 619 -9.60 11.66 29.55
N LEU A 620 -9.50 12.94 29.18
CA LEU A 620 -9.04 13.37 27.87
C LEU A 620 -7.62 12.88 27.51
N PRO A 621 -6.58 13.02 28.37
CA PRO A 621 -5.24 12.49 28.08
C PRO A 621 -5.25 10.97 27.89
N THR A 622 -6.08 10.26 28.66
CA THR A 622 -6.23 8.80 28.55
C THR A 622 -6.81 8.41 27.19
N PHE A 623 -7.84 9.11 26.70
CA PHE A 623 -8.38 8.82 25.37
C PHE A 623 -7.39 9.12 24.24
N LEU A 624 -6.63 10.22 24.34
CA LEU A 624 -5.59 10.56 23.38
C LEU A 624 -4.46 9.51 23.35
N THR A 625 -4.01 9.04 24.51
CA THR A 625 -2.98 7.99 24.59
C THR A 625 -3.47 6.66 24.03
N ILE A 626 -4.73 6.27 24.28
CA ILE A 626 -5.34 5.08 23.68
C ILE A 626 -5.41 5.21 22.15
N LEU A 627 -5.84 6.36 21.61
CA LEU A 627 -5.89 6.58 20.16
C LEU A 627 -4.48 6.46 19.53
N VAL A 628 -3.44 7.02 20.16
CA VAL A 628 -2.05 6.86 19.70
C VAL A 628 -1.62 5.39 19.77
N ALA A 629 -1.96 4.66 20.84
CA ALA A 629 -1.66 3.25 20.97
C ALA A 629 -2.34 2.40 19.89
N ILE A 630 -3.61 2.68 19.57
CA ILE A 630 -4.36 2.04 18.48
C ILE A 630 -3.66 2.32 17.14
N PHE A 631 -3.27 3.57 16.88
CA PHE A 631 -2.56 3.94 15.66
C PHE A 631 -1.25 3.16 15.50
N VAL A 632 -0.41 3.12 16.54
CA VAL A 632 0.87 2.39 16.51
C VAL A 632 0.63 0.89 16.35
N GLY A 633 -0.32 0.31 17.09
CA GLY A 633 -0.68 -1.10 17.00
C GLY A 633 -1.13 -1.50 15.59
N LEU A 634 -1.98 -0.70 14.96
CA LEU A 634 -2.43 -0.94 13.57
C LEU A 634 -1.30 -0.79 12.55
N LYS A 635 -0.34 0.12 12.76
CA LYS A 635 0.85 0.24 11.90
C LYS A 635 1.76 -0.99 12.00
N VAL A 636 1.94 -1.53 13.20
CA VAL A 636 2.68 -2.79 13.40
C VAL A 636 1.95 -3.95 12.73
N LEU A 637 0.63 -4.04 12.89
CA LEU A 637 -0.18 -5.06 12.22
C LEU A 637 -0.07 -4.97 10.69
N LEU A 638 -0.18 -3.75 10.13
CA LEU A 638 0.02 -3.49 8.70
C LEU A 638 1.39 -3.99 8.24
N PHE A 639 2.45 -3.70 8.99
CA PHE A 639 3.79 -4.18 8.68
C PHE A 639 3.86 -5.71 8.65
N CYS A 640 3.28 -6.40 9.64
CA CYS A 640 3.23 -7.86 9.66
C CYS A 640 2.47 -8.42 8.47
N VAL A 641 1.31 -7.86 8.12
CA VAL A 641 0.51 -8.32 6.96
C VAL A 641 1.26 -8.12 5.66
N VAL A 642 1.85 -6.93 5.45
CA VAL A 642 2.64 -6.64 4.24
C VAL A 642 3.83 -7.59 4.14
N ARG A 643 4.51 -7.89 5.26
CA ARG A 643 5.61 -8.86 5.30
C ARG A 643 5.17 -10.28 4.97
N LEU A 644 4.03 -10.73 5.53
CA LEU A 644 3.47 -12.06 5.25
C LEU A 644 3.02 -12.23 3.80
N LYS A 645 2.67 -11.15 3.10
CA LYS A 645 2.32 -11.18 1.67
C LYS A 645 3.55 -11.14 0.75
N ALA A 646 4.72 -10.82 1.30
CA ALA A 646 5.94 -10.60 0.54
C ALA A 646 6.96 -11.75 0.64
N GLY A 647 6.92 -12.51 1.72
CA GLY A 647 7.59 -13.81 1.84
C GLY A 647 6.66 -14.91 1.37
#